data_AF-A0A931C7F4-F1
#
_entry.id   AF-A0A931C7F4-F1
#
_cell.length_a   1.000
_cell.length_b   1.000
_cell.length_c   1.000
_cell.angle_alpha   90.00
_cell.angle_beta   90.00
_cell.angle_gamma   90.00
#
_symmetry.space_group_name_H-M   'P 1'
#
loop_
_entity.id
_entity.type
_entity.pdbx_description
1 polymer ?
#
loop_
_entity_poly.entity_id
_entity_poly.type
_entity_poly.pdbx_seq_one_letter_code
_entity_poly.pdbx_strand_id
1 'polypeptide(L)'
;MTTATTLWTRLARLRAAATGRPRTTTPPPPVEAVPTVINLVADPGFRGPLDRPFEAGGVHVHAHNSCEITEIPGRPGVTGVRVEGTGRTNDTFIAPGGYQAPGAMRLGMRAGSTYTASVSIFLLAPLTGALHATALRLVPGCVAGRHTLEPSPPARNEYGHHRISVTFTVPAEATSAWISLHSGMARGGGLVHWYDFALTETAAPVDHFDGATPDDLFHTYEWTGEPNASPSRRTLRVSGDATPAAIAAEAVRQAWAGAAGEVRHLRRHLAGDRLATARIALAEGQEAAEALRGIVAAGDPDGSAAYELGRLALAERDWETAEKLLREAVAKQPEAYERGYALASAYDRLKRREDSKRVAAAALEHDTKLPFDGPAVLDLDVRFFGARRDLGVFLAEHLDQIRTQASQRLAAPTSSTFDQPIFIYWAQGFASAPPVVQACLAALKAHNPGVHELSDANVSAYVDVPSDLRDRLDRARFSDLLRMLLLEKFGGVWVEASCYVSEPLRPHIDAALAQGGAFAFNYTGPFISNWFLAARPDSYLLHLWRAAALLWWELRGELIDDFLHHHIFEMLHHLDDRFRTEWAQCRRINAKPPHALQGVMFEPYEPDMFQTIREGAFAHKLRYRYPDSQLRSESYLARIIRGDLP
;
A
#
# COMPACT_ATOMS: atom_id res chain seq x y z
N MET A 1 15.85 9.03 29.68
CA MET A 1 17.13 8.62 29.07
C MET A 1 16.78 7.91 27.77
N THR A 2 16.97 8.45 26.57
CA THR A 2 17.60 9.71 26.14
C THR A 2 16.92 10.13 24.83
N THR A 3 16.71 11.43 24.72
CA THR A 3 15.97 12.20 23.72
C THR A 3 16.82 12.62 22.52
N ALA A 4 16.15 12.95 21.42
CA ALA A 4 16.51 13.96 20.40
C ALA A 4 17.82 13.82 19.61
N THR A 5 17.70 13.72 18.28
CA THR A 5 18.77 14.18 17.38
C THR A 5 18.15 14.75 16.09
N THR A 6 17.86 16.04 16.16
CA THR A 6 17.69 16.94 15.01
C THR A 6 18.92 17.86 14.94
N LEU A 7 19.36 18.15 13.71
CA LEU A 7 20.21 19.27 13.31
C LEU A 7 21.69 19.28 13.74
N TRP A 8 22.52 19.71 12.78
CA TRP A 8 23.97 20.05 12.83
C TRP A 8 24.99 19.00 12.38
N THR A 9 25.19 18.92 11.04
CA THR A 9 26.53 19.19 10.46
C THR A 9 26.42 19.73 9.02
N ARG A 10 25.99 20.99 8.90
CA ARG A 10 26.21 21.85 7.72
C ARG A 10 27.07 23.02 8.19
N LEU A 11 28.39 22.93 8.01
CA LEU A 11 29.38 24.02 7.86
C LEU A 11 30.80 23.51 8.19
N ALA A 12 31.47 22.94 7.19
CA ALA A 12 32.94 22.91 7.15
C ALA A 12 33.41 22.67 5.70
N ARG A 13 33.52 23.75 4.92
CA ARG A 13 34.63 24.05 3.99
C ARG A 13 34.31 25.31 3.18
N LEU A 14 34.69 26.44 3.76
CA LEU A 14 34.95 27.69 3.05
C LEU A 14 36.44 27.74 2.66
N ARG A 15 36.69 28.22 1.43
CA ARG A 15 37.91 28.90 0.92
C ARG A 15 39.22 28.10 0.74
N ALA A 16 39.55 27.90 -0.54
CA ALA A 16 40.89 28.14 -1.12
C ALA A 16 40.65 28.72 -2.53
N ALA A 17 40.72 30.04 -2.70
CA ALA A 17 41.90 30.85 -3.00
C ALA A 17 42.18 30.94 -4.52
N ALA A 18 42.03 32.17 -5.01
CA ALA A 18 42.37 32.61 -6.34
C ALA A 18 43.88 32.54 -6.58
N THR A 19 44.28 31.87 -7.67
CA THR A 19 45.53 32.17 -8.38
C THR A 19 45.25 31.99 -9.87
N GLY A 20 45.41 33.08 -10.63
CA GLY A 20 45.21 33.08 -12.08
C GLY A 20 46.22 32.17 -12.79
N ARG A 21 45.71 31.34 -13.71
CA ARG A 21 46.48 30.69 -14.77
C ARG A 21 45.67 30.73 -16.07
N PRO A 22 46.35 30.84 -17.24
CA PRO A 22 45.73 31.22 -18.50
C PRO A 22 44.77 30.14 -19.04
N ARG A 23 43.74 30.59 -19.78
CA ARG A 23 42.74 29.76 -20.47
C ARG A 23 43.44 28.75 -21.39
N THR A 24 43.55 27.51 -20.94
CA THR A 24 43.62 26.37 -21.85
C THR A 24 42.23 26.16 -22.42
N THR A 25 42.12 26.16 -23.75
CA THR A 25 40.89 25.80 -24.47
C THR A 25 40.44 24.42 -24.01
N THR A 26 39.41 24.39 -23.16
CA THR A 26 38.73 23.14 -22.78
C THR A 26 38.21 22.49 -24.07
N PRO A 27 38.44 21.19 -24.29
CA PRO A 27 37.74 20.48 -25.35
C PRO A 27 36.24 20.67 -25.17
N PRO A 28 35.44 20.66 -26.25
CA PRO A 28 33.99 20.65 -26.09
C PRO A 28 33.61 19.53 -25.11
N PRO A 29 32.68 19.78 -24.17
CA PRO A 29 32.26 18.74 -23.24
C PRO A 29 31.83 17.51 -24.05
N PRO A 30 32.22 16.29 -23.63
CA PRO A 30 31.78 15.08 -24.32
C PRO A 30 30.25 15.08 -24.38
N VAL A 31 29.70 14.69 -25.53
CA VAL A 31 28.25 14.50 -25.69
C VAL A 31 27.80 13.56 -24.56
N GLU A 32 27.05 14.09 -23.59
CA GLU A 32 26.62 13.33 -22.43
C GLU A 32 25.74 12.18 -22.93
N ALA A 33 26.15 10.94 -22.63
CA ALA A 33 25.47 9.74 -23.09
C ALA A 33 23.99 9.77 -22.67
N VAL A 34 23.12 9.28 -23.56
CA VAL A 34 21.68 9.16 -23.27
C VAL A 34 21.49 8.22 -22.08
N PRO A 35 20.72 8.63 -21.04
CA PRO A 35 20.45 7.76 -19.90
C PRO A 35 19.95 6.40 -20.34
N THR A 36 20.56 5.37 -19.78
CA THR A 36 20.31 3.98 -20.16
C THR A 36 20.32 3.14 -18.89
N VAL A 37 19.37 2.22 -18.79
CA VAL A 37 19.33 1.20 -17.74
C VAL A 37 19.50 -0.17 -18.40
N ILE A 38 20.43 -0.97 -17.88
CA ILE A 38 20.64 -2.37 -18.31
C ILE A 38 19.97 -3.28 -17.30
N ASN A 39 19.11 -4.19 -17.76
CA ASN A 39 18.72 -5.37 -17.00
C ASN A 39 19.77 -6.47 -17.29
N LEU A 40 20.59 -6.77 -16.29
CA LEU A 40 21.74 -7.66 -16.40
C LEU A 40 21.35 -9.14 -16.52
N VAL A 41 20.07 -9.47 -16.34
CA VAL A 41 19.57 -10.84 -16.43
C VAL A 41 19.45 -11.23 -17.90
N ALA A 42 20.27 -12.20 -18.31
CA ALA A 42 20.30 -12.68 -19.70
C ALA A 42 19.03 -13.44 -20.11
N ASP A 43 18.41 -14.14 -19.16
CA ASP A 43 17.18 -14.90 -19.37
C ASP A 43 16.20 -14.67 -18.21
N PRO A 44 15.39 -13.61 -18.29
CA PRO A 44 14.41 -13.26 -17.25
C PRO A 44 13.32 -14.32 -17.01
N GLY A 45 13.10 -15.23 -17.98
CA GLY A 45 12.08 -16.27 -17.94
C GLY A 45 12.58 -17.65 -17.52
N PHE A 46 13.83 -17.76 -17.05
CA PHE A 46 14.38 -19.00 -16.49
C PHE A 46 14.30 -20.23 -17.43
N ARG A 47 14.57 -20.04 -18.71
CA ARG A 47 14.65 -21.06 -19.77
C ARG A 47 16.02 -21.74 -19.82
N GLY A 48 17.05 -21.12 -19.23
CA GLY A 48 18.40 -21.65 -19.12
C GLY A 48 18.49 -22.91 -18.24
N PRO A 49 19.58 -23.68 -18.35
CA PRO A 49 19.70 -24.97 -17.67
C PRO A 49 19.74 -24.85 -16.15
N LEU A 50 19.02 -25.76 -15.48
CA LEU A 50 19.09 -25.97 -14.03
C LEU A 50 20.42 -26.66 -13.66
N ASP A 51 20.89 -26.46 -12.43
CA ASP A 51 22.14 -27.05 -11.90
C ASP A 51 23.42 -26.66 -12.65
N ARG A 52 23.38 -25.52 -13.37
CA ARG A 52 24.54 -24.94 -14.06
C ARG A 52 24.90 -23.57 -13.49
N PRO A 53 25.42 -23.51 -12.26
CA PRO A 53 25.63 -22.26 -11.51
C PRO A 53 26.73 -21.35 -12.08
N PHE A 54 27.37 -21.72 -13.19
CA PHE A 54 28.45 -20.94 -13.83
C PHE A 54 28.11 -20.53 -15.26
N GLU A 55 27.00 -21.01 -15.82
CA GLU A 55 26.58 -20.67 -17.17
C GLU A 55 25.77 -19.36 -17.17
N ALA A 56 25.98 -18.53 -18.20
CA ALA A 56 25.19 -17.31 -18.38
C ALA A 56 23.72 -17.69 -18.63
N GLY A 57 22.81 -17.18 -17.80
CA GLY A 57 21.40 -17.58 -17.83
C GLY A 57 21.08 -18.89 -17.09
N GLY A 58 22.07 -19.58 -16.53
CA GLY A 58 21.86 -20.78 -15.71
C GLY A 58 21.33 -20.47 -14.31
N VAL A 59 20.76 -21.48 -13.64
CA VAL A 59 20.21 -21.36 -12.28
C VAL A 59 20.91 -22.34 -11.35
N HIS A 60 21.44 -21.85 -10.23
CA HIS A 60 21.87 -22.71 -9.14
C HIS A 60 20.66 -23.22 -8.35
N VAL A 61 20.61 -24.51 -8.07
CA VAL A 61 19.61 -25.12 -7.19
C VAL A 61 20.27 -25.56 -5.88
N HIS A 62 19.74 -25.12 -4.73
CA HIS A 62 20.26 -25.53 -3.44
C HIS A 62 19.92 -27.01 -3.14
N ALA A 63 20.77 -27.70 -2.38
CA ALA A 63 20.67 -29.14 -2.13
C ALA A 63 19.37 -29.58 -1.40
N HIS A 64 18.63 -28.64 -0.83
CA HIS A 64 17.41 -28.88 -0.07
C HIS A 64 16.12 -28.66 -0.84
N ASN A 65 16.20 -28.27 -2.12
CA ASN A 65 15.05 -28.17 -3.01
C ASN A 65 15.31 -28.84 -4.36
N SER A 66 14.22 -29.16 -5.04
CA SER A 66 14.21 -29.57 -6.44
C SER A 66 13.54 -28.49 -7.28
N CYS A 67 13.93 -28.39 -8.54
CA CYS A 67 13.44 -27.38 -9.46
C CYS A 67 12.97 -27.97 -10.78
N GLU A 68 11.96 -27.33 -11.38
CA GLU A 68 11.48 -27.64 -12.72
C GLU A 68 11.14 -26.34 -13.45
N ILE A 69 11.60 -26.21 -14.70
CA ILE A 69 11.21 -25.10 -15.57
C ILE A 69 9.80 -25.38 -16.06
N THR A 70 8.90 -24.43 -15.87
CA THR A 70 7.48 -24.62 -16.18
C THR A 70 6.83 -23.31 -16.62
N GLU A 71 5.72 -23.43 -17.34
CA GLU A 71 4.86 -22.30 -17.63
C GLU A 71 4.17 -21.83 -16.33
N ILE A 72 4.01 -20.52 -16.19
CA ILE A 72 3.46 -19.93 -14.99
C ILE A 72 1.93 -20.07 -15.00
N PRO A 73 1.32 -20.69 -13.98
CA PRO A 73 -0.13 -20.82 -13.91
C PRO A 73 -0.84 -19.47 -14.07
N GLY A 74 -1.86 -19.41 -14.92
CA GLY A 74 -2.60 -18.18 -15.20
C GLY A 74 -1.86 -17.15 -16.08
N ARG A 75 -0.65 -17.44 -16.59
CA ARG A 75 0.11 -16.57 -17.49
C ARG A 75 0.65 -17.32 -18.72
N PRO A 76 -0.18 -17.51 -19.77
CA PRO A 76 0.24 -18.19 -20.99
C PRO A 76 1.50 -17.56 -21.62
N GLY A 77 2.47 -18.38 -22.00
CA GLY A 77 3.74 -17.97 -22.62
C GLY A 77 4.80 -17.45 -21.66
N VAL A 78 4.48 -17.28 -20.36
CA VAL A 78 5.44 -16.87 -19.34
C VAL A 78 6.04 -18.11 -18.70
N THR A 79 7.37 -18.23 -18.76
CA THR A 79 8.13 -19.35 -18.17
C THR A 79 8.76 -18.90 -16.84
N GLY A 80 8.94 -19.84 -15.92
CA GLY A 80 9.70 -19.65 -14.69
C GLY A 80 10.15 -20.96 -14.07
N VAL A 81 10.60 -20.91 -12.81
CA VAL A 81 11.08 -22.08 -12.06
C VAL A 81 10.12 -22.42 -10.94
N ARG A 82 9.59 -23.63 -10.95
CA ARG A 82 8.90 -24.26 -9.81
C ARG A 82 9.93 -24.82 -8.84
N VAL A 83 9.77 -24.54 -7.55
CA VAL A 83 10.67 -24.94 -6.46
C VAL A 83 9.87 -25.66 -5.37
N GLU A 84 10.36 -26.81 -4.94
CA GLU A 84 9.78 -27.62 -3.85
C GLU A 84 10.87 -28.11 -2.89
N GLY A 85 10.54 -28.19 -1.59
CA GLY A 85 11.46 -28.72 -0.59
C GLY A 85 11.63 -30.25 -0.68
N THR A 86 12.87 -30.72 -0.56
CA THR A 86 13.19 -32.16 -0.65
C THR A 86 13.46 -32.80 0.70
N GLY A 87 13.61 -32.04 1.79
CA GLY A 87 13.98 -32.58 3.11
C GLY A 87 13.18 -32.02 4.28
N ARG A 88 13.66 -32.27 5.50
CA ARG A 88 13.09 -31.70 6.74
C ARG A 88 13.49 -30.25 6.98
N THR A 89 14.55 -29.80 6.32
CA THR A 89 15.04 -28.42 6.39
C THR A 89 14.21 -27.53 5.47
N ASN A 90 14.00 -26.29 5.91
CA ASN A 90 13.29 -25.24 5.18
C ASN A 90 14.24 -24.24 4.50
N ASP A 91 15.55 -24.48 4.54
CA ASP A 91 16.56 -23.67 3.86
C ASP A 91 16.60 -23.99 2.35
N THR A 92 15.56 -23.53 1.65
CA THR A 92 15.35 -23.78 0.22
C THR A 92 15.44 -22.49 -0.57
N PHE A 93 16.28 -22.50 -1.60
CA PHE A 93 16.48 -21.36 -2.49
C PHE A 93 17.04 -21.77 -3.86
N ILE A 94 16.94 -20.84 -4.81
CA ILE A 94 17.65 -20.88 -6.08
C ILE A 94 18.49 -19.61 -6.23
N ALA A 95 19.55 -19.63 -7.04
CA ALA A 95 20.34 -18.44 -7.35
C ALA A 95 20.50 -18.27 -8.86
N PRO A 96 19.73 -17.37 -9.50
CA PRO A 96 19.84 -17.09 -10.93
C PRO A 96 21.23 -16.50 -11.25
N GLY A 97 21.89 -17.01 -12.28
CA GLY A 97 23.26 -16.62 -12.64
C GLY A 97 24.35 -17.18 -11.72
N GLY A 98 24.00 -18.02 -10.75
CA GLY A 98 24.94 -18.73 -9.88
C GLY A 98 24.93 -18.27 -8.42
N TYR A 99 25.49 -19.12 -7.56
CA TYR A 99 25.62 -18.88 -6.12
C TYR A 99 27.05 -18.52 -5.71
N GLN A 100 27.29 -18.38 -4.40
CA GLN A 100 28.55 -18.05 -3.76
C GLN A 100 29.73 -18.86 -4.33
N ALA A 101 30.68 -18.15 -4.95
CA ALA A 101 31.96 -18.70 -5.36
C ALA A 101 33.06 -17.64 -5.16
N PRO A 102 34.26 -18.00 -4.68
CA PRO A 102 35.34 -17.04 -4.45
C PRO A 102 35.69 -16.26 -5.72
N GLY A 103 35.74 -14.93 -5.61
CA GLY A 103 36.05 -14.04 -6.73
C GLY A 103 34.92 -13.86 -7.75
N ALA A 104 33.76 -14.49 -7.55
CA ALA A 104 32.68 -14.47 -8.53
C ALA A 104 31.70 -13.32 -8.26
N MET A 105 31.66 -12.34 -9.17
CA MET A 105 30.59 -11.36 -9.25
C MET A 105 29.51 -11.87 -10.21
N ARG A 106 28.41 -12.37 -9.67
CA ARG A 106 27.32 -12.97 -10.46
C ARG A 106 26.51 -11.91 -11.18
N LEU A 107 25.88 -12.31 -12.29
CA LEU A 107 25.01 -11.45 -13.10
C LEU A 107 25.66 -10.14 -13.54
N GLY A 108 26.99 -10.10 -13.70
CA GLY A 108 27.71 -8.90 -14.11
C GLY A 108 27.76 -7.77 -13.05
N MET A 109 27.42 -8.06 -11.80
CA MET A 109 27.53 -7.09 -10.70
C MET A 109 28.98 -6.60 -10.51
N ARG A 110 29.13 -5.41 -9.93
CA ARG A 110 30.42 -4.79 -9.64
C ARG A 110 30.44 -4.25 -8.22
N ALA A 111 31.61 -4.33 -7.58
CA ALA A 111 31.83 -3.72 -6.28
C ALA A 111 31.65 -2.20 -6.36
N GLY A 112 31.00 -1.61 -5.36
CA GLY A 112 30.71 -0.18 -5.27
C GLY A 112 29.50 0.30 -6.09
N SER A 113 28.90 -0.58 -6.92
CA SER A 113 27.69 -0.24 -7.69
C SER A 113 26.41 -0.53 -6.91
N THR A 114 25.38 0.27 -7.20
CA THR A 114 24.01 0.10 -6.67
C THR A 114 23.12 -0.58 -7.70
N TYR A 115 22.34 -1.53 -7.24
CA TYR A 115 21.42 -2.32 -8.06
C TYR A 115 20.03 -2.37 -7.46
N THR A 116 19.03 -2.56 -8.31
CA THR A 116 17.67 -2.94 -7.92
C THR A 116 17.35 -4.29 -8.52
N ALA A 117 17.06 -5.26 -7.66
CA ALA A 117 16.65 -6.60 -8.07
C ALA A 117 15.16 -6.77 -7.82
N SER A 118 14.46 -7.46 -8.73
CA SER A 118 13.03 -7.72 -8.57
C SER A 118 12.62 -9.05 -9.21
N VAL A 119 11.63 -9.71 -8.60
CA VAL A 119 11.15 -11.03 -9.03
C VAL A 119 9.66 -11.18 -8.75
N SER A 120 8.99 -11.96 -9.59
CA SER A 120 7.59 -12.32 -9.44
C SER A 120 7.47 -13.73 -8.88
N ILE A 121 6.46 -13.94 -8.04
CA ILE A 121 6.20 -15.19 -7.34
C ILE A 121 4.78 -15.64 -7.66
N PHE A 122 4.56 -16.94 -7.88
CA PHE A 122 3.22 -17.52 -7.85
C PHE A 122 3.14 -18.64 -6.82
N LEU A 123 2.08 -18.60 -5.99
CA LEU A 123 1.76 -19.62 -5.00
C LEU A 123 0.40 -20.27 -5.33
N LEU A 124 0.38 -21.60 -5.37
CA LEU A 124 -0.87 -22.38 -5.50
C LEU A 124 -1.60 -22.57 -4.16
N ALA A 125 -0.90 -22.35 -3.05
CA ALA A 125 -1.44 -22.32 -1.69
C ALA A 125 -0.45 -21.60 -0.79
N PRO A 126 -0.88 -21.05 0.37
CA PRO A 126 0.03 -20.63 1.42
C PRO A 126 1.01 -21.75 1.77
N LEU A 127 2.27 -21.39 1.96
CA LEU A 127 3.27 -22.29 2.52
C LEU A 127 2.91 -22.63 3.96
N THR A 128 3.20 -23.87 4.36
CA THR A 128 2.84 -24.43 5.68
C THR A 128 4.06 -24.99 6.41
N GLY A 129 3.87 -25.25 7.71
CA GLY A 129 4.94 -25.68 8.60
C GLY A 129 5.78 -24.51 9.10
N ALA A 130 6.93 -24.81 9.72
CA ALA A 130 7.88 -23.78 10.13
C ALA A 130 8.61 -23.26 8.89
N LEU A 131 8.34 -22.01 8.50
CA LEU A 131 8.99 -21.35 7.38
C LEU A 131 10.36 -20.80 7.77
N HIS A 132 11.27 -20.72 6.80
CA HIS A 132 12.57 -20.08 7.01
C HIS A 132 12.38 -18.57 7.27
N ALA A 133 13.26 -17.95 8.05
CA ALA A 133 13.15 -16.52 8.39
C ALA A 133 13.20 -15.60 7.15
N THR A 134 13.79 -16.07 6.06
CA THR A 134 13.87 -15.38 4.76
C THR A 134 12.93 -15.97 3.70
N ALA A 135 11.93 -16.75 4.09
CA ALA A 135 10.97 -17.32 3.14
C ALA A 135 10.29 -16.24 2.29
N LEU A 136 10.08 -16.56 1.01
CA LEU A 136 9.45 -15.70 0.01
C LEU A 136 10.16 -14.34 -0.16
N ARG A 137 11.50 -14.32 -0.06
CA ARG A 137 12.32 -13.12 -0.25
C ARG A 137 13.35 -13.28 -1.36
N LEU A 138 13.69 -12.14 -1.94
CA LEU A 138 14.91 -11.96 -2.72
C LEU A 138 16.01 -11.51 -1.76
N VAL A 139 17.13 -12.24 -1.74
CA VAL A 139 18.23 -12.03 -0.80
C VAL A 139 19.53 -11.76 -1.59
N PRO A 140 19.98 -10.49 -1.67
CA PRO A 140 21.30 -10.20 -2.19
C PRO A 140 22.37 -10.63 -1.17
N GLY A 141 23.49 -11.13 -1.68
CA GLY A 141 24.63 -11.59 -0.87
C GLY A 141 25.95 -11.10 -1.43
N CYS A 142 26.94 -10.92 -0.56
CA CYS A 142 28.30 -10.58 -0.97
C CYS A 142 29.35 -11.11 0.01
N VAL A 143 30.59 -11.21 -0.43
CA VAL A 143 31.76 -11.42 0.44
C VAL A 143 32.48 -10.08 0.58
N ALA A 144 32.28 -9.42 1.71
CA ALA A 144 32.92 -8.16 2.11
C ALA A 144 33.00 -8.12 3.65
N GLY A 145 34.08 -8.61 4.27
CA GLY A 145 34.18 -8.63 5.74
C GLY A 145 32.98 -9.31 6.45
N ARG A 146 32.24 -8.57 7.32
CA ARG A 146 31.03 -9.00 8.07
C ARG A 146 29.71 -8.41 7.51
N HIS A 147 29.59 -8.17 6.20
CA HIS A 147 28.39 -7.55 5.64
C HIS A 147 27.38 -8.56 5.09
N THR A 148 26.18 -8.59 5.67
CA THR A 148 24.96 -9.14 5.05
C THR A 148 24.18 -7.99 4.42
N LEU A 149 23.80 -8.12 3.14
CA LEU A 149 22.92 -7.15 2.49
C LEU A 149 21.48 -7.38 2.91
N GLU A 150 20.69 -6.31 2.94
CA GLU A 150 19.29 -6.39 3.34
C GLU A 150 18.46 -7.14 2.28
N PRO A 151 17.61 -8.10 2.68
CA PRO A 151 16.71 -8.78 1.77
C PRO A 151 15.50 -7.90 1.42
N SER A 152 14.80 -8.25 0.35
CA SER A 152 13.50 -7.64 0.03
C SER A 152 12.49 -7.86 1.17
N PRO A 153 11.44 -7.03 1.27
CA PRO A 153 10.20 -7.44 1.93
C PRO A 153 9.74 -8.82 1.44
N PRO A 154 9.11 -9.63 2.29
CA PRO A 154 8.62 -10.93 1.87
C PRO A 154 7.39 -10.75 0.97
N ALA A 155 7.23 -11.62 -0.02
CA ALA A 155 5.94 -11.72 -0.68
C ALA A 155 4.89 -12.26 0.32
N ARG A 156 3.63 -11.90 0.09
CA ARG A 156 2.54 -12.41 0.91
C ARG A 156 2.46 -13.93 0.75
N ASN A 157 2.37 -14.64 1.87
CA ASN A 157 2.23 -16.10 1.91
C ASN A 157 0.79 -16.53 1.58
N GLU A 158 0.34 -16.23 0.37
CA GLU A 158 -1.02 -16.46 -0.07
C GLU A 158 -1.10 -16.89 -1.53
N TYR A 159 -2.17 -17.62 -1.86
CA TYR A 159 -2.49 -17.98 -3.25
C TYR A 159 -2.43 -16.75 -4.17
N GLY A 160 -1.79 -16.90 -5.33
CA GLY A 160 -1.79 -15.88 -6.38
C GLY A 160 -0.40 -15.39 -6.77
N HIS A 161 -0.40 -14.31 -7.57
CA HIS A 161 0.81 -13.69 -8.10
C HIS A 161 1.25 -12.51 -7.24
N HIS A 162 2.53 -12.47 -6.89
CA HIS A 162 3.16 -11.42 -6.09
C HIS A 162 4.41 -10.88 -6.80
N ARG A 163 4.78 -9.64 -6.54
CA ARG A 163 6.01 -9.01 -7.05
C ARG A 163 6.76 -8.40 -5.88
N ILE A 164 8.05 -8.71 -5.76
CA ILE A 164 8.92 -8.16 -4.73
C ILE A 164 10.18 -7.57 -5.36
N SER A 165 10.77 -6.59 -4.67
CA SER A 165 12.00 -5.93 -5.10
C SER A 165 12.85 -5.50 -3.91
N VAL A 166 14.13 -5.25 -4.17
CA VAL A 166 15.06 -4.65 -3.21
C VAL A 166 16.15 -3.88 -3.95
N THR A 167 16.51 -2.72 -3.39
CA THR A 167 17.63 -1.91 -3.85
C THR A 167 18.79 -2.08 -2.86
N PHE A 168 19.98 -2.38 -3.37
CA PHE A 168 21.16 -2.62 -2.54
C PHE A 168 22.44 -2.14 -3.23
N THR A 169 23.44 -1.79 -2.43
CA THR A 169 24.78 -1.43 -2.93
C THR A 169 25.74 -2.57 -2.61
N VAL A 170 26.44 -3.08 -3.63
CA VAL A 170 27.53 -4.03 -3.41
C VAL A 170 28.70 -3.27 -2.78
N PRO A 171 29.23 -3.67 -1.62
CA PRO A 171 30.34 -2.96 -0.97
C PRO A 171 31.55 -2.82 -1.90
N ALA A 172 32.31 -1.74 -1.79
CA ALA A 172 33.45 -1.45 -2.67
C ALA A 172 34.60 -2.47 -2.52
N GLU A 173 34.70 -3.05 -1.33
CA GLU A 173 35.65 -4.09 -0.97
C GLU A 173 35.14 -5.51 -1.25
N ALA A 174 33.93 -5.65 -1.79
CA ALA A 174 33.37 -6.96 -2.07
C ALA A 174 34.20 -7.70 -3.12
N THR A 175 34.55 -8.94 -2.82
CA THR A 175 35.25 -9.81 -3.77
C THR A 175 34.30 -10.73 -4.53
N SER A 176 33.05 -10.83 -4.10
CA SER A 176 32.02 -11.70 -4.69
C SER A 176 30.64 -11.16 -4.35
N ALA A 177 29.67 -11.36 -5.25
CA ALA A 177 28.29 -10.96 -5.06
C ALA A 177 27.34 -11.89 -5.81
N TRP A 178 26.16 -12.18 -5.25
CA TRP A 178 25.12 -13.02 -5.84
C TRP A 178 23.73 -12.59 -5.36
N ILE A 179 22.69 -13.20 -5.95
CA ILE A 179 21.31 -13.02 -5.53
C ILE A 179 20.69 -14.41 -5.40
N SER A 180 20.05 -14.68 -4.27
CA SER A 180 19.26 -15.89 -4.03
C SER A 180 17.78 -15.57 -3.87
N LEU A 181 16.94 -16.45 -4.37
CA LEU A 181 15.48 -16.41 -4.26
C LEU A 181 15.08 -17.49 -3.26
N HIS A 182 14.72 -17.08 -2.05
CA HIS A 182 14.47 -17.98 -0.92
C HIS A 182 13.00 -18.41 -0.91
N SER A 183 12.77 -19.68 -1.22
CA SER A 183 11.44 -20.29 -1.15
C SER A 183 11.03 -20.57 0.30
N GLY A 184 11.95 -21.07 1.12
CA GLY A 184 11.80 -21.10 2.57
C GLY A 184 10.83 -22.13 3.14
N MET A 185 10.51 -23.20 2.40
CA MET A 185 9.67 -24.32 2.86
C MET A 185 10.45 -25.64 2.95
N ALA A 186 10.03 -26.52 3.85
CA ALA A 186 10.48 -27.92 3.90
C ALA A 186 9.62 -28.82 2.99
N ARG A 187 9.98 -30.11 2.85
CA ARG A 187 9.20 -31.09 2.10
C ARG A 187 7.76 -31.15 2.60
N GLY A 188 6.82 -31.03 1.68
CA GLY A 188 5.38 -31.02 1.99
C GLY A 188 4.86 -29.67 2.50
N GLY A 189 5.73 -28.66 2.67
CA GLY A 189 5.35 -27.31 3.10
C GLY A 189 4.77 -26.42 1.99
N GLY A 190 4.61 -26.95 0.77
CA GLY A 190 4.10 -26.21 -0.40
C GLY A 190 5.11 -26.10 -1.53
N LEU A 191 4.78 -25.30 -2.54
CA LEU A 191 5.59 -25.06 -3.73
C LEU A 191 5.60 -23.57 -4.09
N VAL A 192 6.67 -23.11 -4.74
CA VAL A 192 6.85 -21.70 -5.14
C VAL A 192 7.25 -21.65 -6.61
N HIS A 193 6.60 -20.79 -7.39
CA HIS A 193 7.06 -20.46 -8.74
C HIS A 193 7.75 -19.10 -8.74
N TRP A 194 8.94 -18.99 -9.33
CA TRP A 194 9.66 -17.73 -9.55
C TRP A 194 9.70 -17.38 -11.03
N TYR A 195 9.41 -16.12 -11.40
CA TYR A 195 9.40 -15.66 -12.79
C TYR A 195 9.67 -14.14 -12.91
N ASP A 196 9.86 -13.64 -14.13
CA ASP A 196 10.17 -12.23 -14.45
C ASP A 196 11.34 -11.65 -13.63
N PHE A 197 12.44 -12.40 -13.47
CA PHE A 197 13.58 -11.93 -12.68
C PHE A 197 14.32 -10.79 -13.40
N ALA A 198 14.60 -9.71 -12.69
CA ALA A 198 15.35 -8.57 -13.20
C ALA A 198 16.39 -8.08 -12.20
N LEU A 199 17.50 -7.58 -12.74
CA LEU A 199 18.58 -6.94 -11.99
C LEU A 199 19.04 -5.70 -12.77
N THR A 200 18.69 -4.52 -12.30
CA THR A 200 19.03 -3.26 -12.96
C THR A 200 20.11 -2.50 -12.19
N GLU A 201 21.09 -1.92 -12.90
CA GLU A 201 22.13 -1.07 -12.29
C GLU A 201 21.61 0.35 -12.05
N THR A 202 20.65 0.47 -11.15
CA THR A 202 20.09 1.75 -10.72
C THR A 202 19.50 1.63 -9.32
N ALA A 203 19.50 2.74 -8.58
CA ALA A 203 18.78 2.86 -7.33
C ALA A 203 17.29 3.16 -7.52
N ALA A 204 16.92 3.66 -8.70
CA ALA A 204 15.54 3.99 -9.01
C ALA A 204 14.73 2.70 -9.26
N PRO A 205 13.47 2.62 -8.78
CA PRO A 205 12.59 1.54 -9.15
C PRO A 205 12.36 1.53 -10.66
N VAL A 206 12.42 0.33 -11.24
CA VAL A 206 12.20 0.11 -12.66
C VAL A 206 11.25 -1.05 -12.80
N ASP A 207 10.15 -0.83 -13.53
CA ASP A 207 9.24 -1.91 -13.92
C ASP A 207 10.01 -2.99 -14.68
N HIS A 208 9.53 -4.22 -14.57
CA HIS A 208 10.14 -5.33 -15.27
C HIS A 208 10.12 -5.05 -16.79
N PHE A 209 11.29 -5.21 -17.42
CA PHE A 209 11.42 -5.15 -18.87
C PHE A 209 12.45 -6.17 -19.35
N ASP A 210 12.28 -6.57 -20.60
CA ASP A 210 13.21 -7.35 -21.40
C ASP A 210 13.37 -6.71 -22.79
N GLY A 211 14.13 -7.34 -23.68
CA GLY A 211 14.33 -6.80 -25.02
C GLY A 211 13.16 -6.98 -25.98
N ALA A 212 12.07 -7.63 -25.54
CA ALA A 212 10.83 -7.78 -26.30
C ALA A 212 9.72 -6.81 -25.81
N THR A 213 10.01 -6.02 -24.76
CA THR A 213 9.09 -5.02 -24.22
C THR A 213 8.82 -3.94 -25.29
N PRO A 214 7.56 -3.56 -25.55
CA PRO A 214 7.25 -2.52 -26.53
C PRO A 214 7.77 -1.14 -26.12
N ASP A 215 8.28 -0.37 -27.08
CA ASP A 215 8.65 1.02 -26.88
C ASP A 215 7.48 1.91 -26.43
N ASP A 216 7.78 2.95 -25.64
CA ASP A 216 6.81 3.95 -25.18
C ASP A 216 7.25 5.39 -25.54
N LEU A 217 6.55 6.42 -25.06
CA LEU A 217 6.88 7.82 -25.38
C LEU A 217 8.28 8.25 -24.93
N PHE A 218 8.80 7.62 -23.88
CA PHE A 218 10.03 8.00 -23.19
C PHE A 218 11.11 6.91 -23.18
N HIS A 219 10.82 5.70 -23.63
CA HIS A 219 11.80 4.60 -23.59
C HIS A 219 11.76 3.73 -24.84
N THR A 220 12.94 3.22 -25.19
CA THR A 220 13.10 2.09 -26.11
C THR A 220 13.67 0.89 -25.40
N TYR A 221 13.27 -0.30 -25.82
CA TYR A 221 13.72 -1.56 -25.24
C TYR A 221 14.34 -2.47 -26.30
N GLU A 222 15.49 -3.05 -25.99
CA GLU A 222 16.20 -3.94 -26.91
C GLU A 222 16.98 -5.03 -26.18
N TRP A 223 17.18 -6.18 -26.83
CA TRP A 223 18.18 -7.14 -26.41
C TRP A 223 19.57 -6.63 -26.79
N THR A 224 20.55 -6.78 -25.90
CA THR A 224 21.94 -6.38 -26.21
C THR A 224 22.67 -7.39 -27.11
N GLY A 225 22.06 -8.55 -27.34
CA GLY A 225 22.52 -9.60 -28.24
C GLY A 225 21.35 -10.55 -28.55
N GLU A 226 21.60 -11.85 -28.45
CA GLU A 226 20.58 -12.86 -28.74
C GLU A 226 19.37 -12.76 -27.79
N PRO A 227 18.13 -12.78 -28.32
CA PRO A 227 16.92 -12.76 -27.50
C PRO A 227 16.87 -13.90 -26.48
N ASN A 228 16.53 -13.60 -25.23
CA ASN A 228 16.48 -14.54 -24.10
C ASN A 228 17.82 -15.22 -23.75
N ALA A 229 18.95 -14.69 -24.25
CA ALA A 229 20.29 -15.20 -23.94
C ALA A 229 21.30 -14.06 -23.73
N SER A 230 20.83 -12.83 -23.57
CA SER A 230 21.65 -11.64 -23.39
C SER A 230 20.95 -10.63 -22.49
N PRO A 231 21.68 -9.74 -21.79
CA PRO A 231 21.06 -8.63 -21.08
C PRO A 231 20.14 -7.80 -21.98
N SER A 232 19.16 -7.12 -21.41
CA SER A 232 18.32 -6.15 -22.12
C SER A 232 18.64 -4.71 -21.71
N ARG A 233 18.35 -3.78 -22.61
CA ARG A 233 18.61 -2.35 -22.44
C ARG A 233 17.31 -1.57 -22.55
N ARG A 234 17.07 -0.68 -21.59
CA ARG A 234 16.12 0.42 -21.66
C ARG A 234 16.88 1.73 -21.91
N THR A 235 16.59 2.40 -23.01
CA THR A 235 17.21 3.70 -23.33
C THR A 235 16.17 4.79 -23.22
N LEU A 236 16.46 5.85 -22.46
CA LEU A 236 15.60 7.02 -22.42
C LEU A 236 15.57 7.65 -23.81
N ARG A 237 14.38 7.89 -24.35
CA ARG A 237 14.14 8.70 -25.53
C ARG A 237 13.16 9.81 -25.20
N VAL A 238 13.03 10.76 -26.11
CA VAL A 238 11.89 11.68 -26.14
C VAL A 238 11.29 11.53 -27.52
N SER A 239 10.16 10.84 -27.62
CA SER A 239 9.45 10.68 -28.89
C SER A 239 9.11 12.06 -29.48
N GLY A 240 9.09 12.18 -30.81
CA GLY A 240 8.64 13.41 -31.49
C GLY A 240 7.20 13.79 -31.14
N ASP A 241 6.39 12.83 -30.70
CA ASP A 241 5.01 13.03 -30.27
C ASP A 241 4.88 13.51 -28.81
N ALA A 242 5.98 13.58 -28.05
CA ALA A 242 5.97 13.99 -26.66
C ALA A 242 5.80 15.52 -26.54
N THR A 243 4.69 15.96 -25.94
CA THR A 243 4.45 17.39 -25.68
C THR A 243 5.36 17.91 -24.55
N PRO A 244 5.66 19.22 -24.47
CA PRO A 244 6.42 19.78 -23.34
C PRO A 244 5.80 19.45 -21.97
N ALA A 245 4.47 19.42 -21.88
CA ALA A 245 3.76 19.02 -20.67
C ALA A 245 4.00 17.54 -20.31
N ALA A 246 3.99 16.64 -21.30
CA ALA A 246 4.31 15.23 -21.09
C ALA A 246 5.76 15.03 -20.62
N ILE A 247 6.71 15.78 -21.20
CA ILE A 247 8.13 15.76 -20.80
C ILE A 247 8.30 16.27 -19.37
N ALA A 248 7.61 17.36 -18.99
CA ALA A 248 7.64 17.88 -17.63
C ALA A 248 7.05 16.88 -16.62
N ALA A 249 5.93 16.23 -16.96
CA ALA A 249 5.31 15.19 -16.13
C ALA A 249 6.25 13.99 -15.95
N GLU A 250 6.90 13.52 -17.02
CA GLU A 250 7.90 12.45 -16.94
C GLU A 250 9.10 12.87 -16.08
N ALA A 251 9.62 14.09 -16.24
CA ALA A 251 10.74 14.58 -15.44
C ALA A 251 10.41 14.63 -13.94
N VAL A 252 9.18 14.99 -13.57
CA VAL A 252 8.69 14.94 -12.19
C VAL A 252 8.57 13.50 -11.70
N ARG A 253 8.01 12.58 -12.49
CA ARG A 253 7.95 11.15 -12.15
C ARG A 253 9.35 10.58 -11.89
N GLN A 254 10.30 10.85 -12.78
CA GLN A 254 11.69 10.40 -12.65
C GLN A 254 12.39 11.04 -11.45
N ALA A 255 12.04 12.28 -11.08
CA ALA A 255 12.54 12.91 -9.86
C ALA A 255 12.04 12.23 -8.59
N TRP A 256 10.74 11.88 -8.51
CA TRP A 256 10.21 11.07 -7.41
C TRP A 256 10.83 9.68 -7.33
N ALA A 257 11.15 9.07 -8.49
CA ALA A 257 11.86 7.80 -8.56
C ALA A 257 13.36 7.90 -8.22
N GLY A 258 13.91 9.10 -8.04
CA GLY A 258 15.34 9.32 -7.77
C GLY A 258 16.26 9.09 -8.98
N ALA A 259 15.72 9.06 -10.21
CA ALA A 259 16.46 8.81 -11.44
C ALA A 259 17.17 10.07 -11.97
N ALA A 260 18.14 10.59 -11.21
CA ALA A 260 18.77 11.89 -11.47
C ALA A 260 19.39 12.05 -12.88
N GLY A 261 19.87 10.96 -13.49
CA GLY A 261 20.39 10.98 -14.87
C GLY A 261 19.30 11.27 -15.91
N GLU A 262 18.14 10.61 -15.77
CA GLU A 262 16.99 10.81 -16.64
C GLU A 262 16.38 12.21 -16.46
N VAL A 263 16.25 12.65 -15.21
CA VAL A 263 15.79 14.02 -14.88
C VAL A 263 16.69 15.07 -15.53
N ARG A 264 18.02 14.93 -15.46
CA ARG A 264 18.96 15.86 -16.12
C ARG A 264 18.78 15.88 -17.63
N HIS A 265 18.50 14.74 -18.26
CA HIS A 265 18.28 14.66 -19.70
C HIS A 265 16.97 15.34 -20.10
N LEU A 266 15.86 15.00 -19.44
CA LEU A 266 14.53 15.58 -19.69
C LEU A 266 14.50 17.09 -19.45
N ARG A 267 15.19 17.58 -18.40
CA ARG A 267 15.31 19.02 -18.10
C ARG A 267 15.84 19.86 -19.27
N ARG A 268 16.68 19.30 -20.15
CA ARG A 268 17.22 20.03 -21.32
C ARG A 268 16.14 20.38 -22.34
N HIS A 269 15.12 19.53 -22.45
CA HIS A 269 13.95 19.76 -23.30
C HIS A 269 12.97 20.78 -22.70
N LEU A 270 13.18 21.16 -21.44
CA LEU A 270 12.35 22.10 -20.66
C LEU A 270 13.11 23.42 -20.37
N ALA A 271 14.20 23.69 -21.09
CA ALA A 271 15.04 24.85 -20.85
C ALA A 271 14.24 26.16 -20.99
N GLY A 272 14.24 26.97 -19.93
CA GLY A 272 13.48 28.23 -19.87
C GLY A 272 12.11 28.11 -19.19
N ASP A 273 11.60 26.88 -18.98
CA ASP A 273 10.38 26.65 -18.20
C ASP A 273 10.70 26.70 -16.70
N ARG A 274 10.53 27.88 -16.11
CA ARG A 274 10.77 28.14 -14.67
C ARG A 274 9.85 27.30 -13.79
N LEU A 275 8.61 27.05 -14.21
CA LEU A 275 7.63 26.29 -13.44
C LEU A 275 7.99 24.81 -13.44
N ALA A 276 8.26 24.22 -14.61
CA ALA A 276 8.70 22.84 -14.68
C ALA A 276 9.98 22.62 -13.87
N THR A 277 10.94 23.56 -13.94
CA THR A 277 12.16 23.53 -13.12
C THR A 277 11.84 23.48 -11.63
N ALA A 278 10.94 24.35 -11.16
CA ALA A 278 10.53 24.39 -9.76
C ALA A 278 9.80 23.10 -9.32
N ARG A 279 8.92 22.55 -10.16
CA ARG A 279 8.22 21.27 -9.88
C ARG A 279 9.19 20.10 -9.76
N ILE A 280 10.17 20.01 -10.65
CA ILE A 280 11.19 18.96 -10.58
C ILE A 280 12.04 19.14 -9.32
N ALA A 281 12.40 20.38 -8.94
CA ALA A 281 13.10 20.64 -7.69
C ALA A 281 12.29 20.20 -6.45
N LEU A 282 10.97 20.50 -6.40
CA LEU A 282 10.10 19.99 -5.33
C LEU A 282 10.07 18.46 -5.29
N ALA A 283 9.98 17.81 -6.45
CA ALA A 283 9.99 16.35 -6.55
C ALA A 283 11.32 15.73 -6.10
N GLU A 284 12.44 16.42 -6.29
CA GLU A 284 13.77 16.06 -5.76
C GLU A 284 13.94 16.43 -4.26
N GLY A 285 12.88 16.92 -3.60
CA GLY A 285 12.92 17.34 -2.19
C GLY A 285 13.72 18.62 -1.95
N GLN A 286 13.95 19.44 -2.98
CA GLN A 286 14.65 20.72 -2.90
C GLN A 286 13.66 21.85 -2.62
N GLU A 287 14.14 22.90 -1.94
CA GLU A 287 13.35 24.09 -1.69
C GLU A 287 13.15 24.87 -2.99
N ALA A 288 11.89 24.93 -3.47
CA ALA A 288 11.52 25.69 -4.66
C ALA A 288 10.59 26.88 -4.36
N ALA A 289 10.25 27.10 -3.08
CA ALA A 289 9.29 28.12 -2.67
C ALA A 289 9.71 29.53 -3.10
N GLU A 290 11.00 29.89 -2.98
CA GLU A 290 11.49 31.20 -3.44
C GLU A 290 11.38 31.37 -4.96
N ALA A 291 11.73 30.33 -5.73
CA ALA A 291 11.59 30.36 -7.18
C ALA A 291 10.13 30.51 -7.61
N LEU A 292 9.21 29.78 -6.97
CA LEU A 292 7.77 29.90 -7.20
C LEU A 292 7.24 31.29 -6.83
N ARG A 293 7.68 31.86 -5.69
CA ARG A 293 7.33 33.23 -5.29
C ARG A 293 7.82 34.25 -6.30
N GLY A 294 9.00 34.04 -6.90
CA GLY A 294 9.51 34.85 -8.00
C GLY A 294 8.63 34.80 -9.25
N ILE A 295 8.06 33.63 -9.59
CA ILE A 295 7.10 33.49 -10.70
C ILE A 295 5.78 34.22 -10.38
N VAL A 296 5.26 34.06 -9.16
CA VAL A 296 4.07 34.79 -8.68
C VAL A 296 4.28 36.31 -8.72
N ALA A 297 5.42 36.79 -8.23
CA ALA A 297 5.77 38.21 -8.27
C ALA A 297 5.92 38.77 -9.71
N ALA A 298 6.30 37.92 -10.67
CA ALA A 298 6.36 38.25 -12.08
C ALA A 298 4.99 38.17 -12.81
N GLY A 299 3.92 37.89 -12.07
CA GLY A 299 2.53 37.90 -12.55
C GLY A 299 1.86 36.53 -12.58
N ASP A 300 2.62 35.43 -12.73
CA ASP A 300 2.12 34.04 -12.82
C ASP A 300 0.82 33.93 -13.63
N PRO A 301 0.85 34.19 -14.95
CA PRO A 301 -0.36 34.44 -15.75
C PRO A 301 -1.39 33.32 -15.63
N ASP A 302 -0.94 32.07 -15.57
CA ASP A 302 -1.80 30.89 -15.50
C ASP A 302 -2.02 30.42 -14.06
N GLY A 303 -1.52 31.09 -13.03
CA GLY A 303 -1.73 30.74 -11.61
C GLY A 303 -1.07 29.43 -11.15
N SER A 304 -0.17 28.85 -11.95
CA SER A 304 0.43 27.55 -11.66
C SER A 304 1.44 27.60 -10.51
N ALA A 305 2.19 28.69 -10.39
CA ALA A 305 3.13 28.84 -9.28
C ALA A 305 2.41 29.11 -7.97
N ALA A 306 1.32 29.89 -8.01
CA ALA A 306 0.41 30.06 -6.88
C ALA A 306 -0.20 28.73 -6.44
N TYR A 307 -0.59 27.85 -7.37
CA TYR A 307 -1.09 26.51 -7.03
C TYR A 307 -0.05 25.67 -6.27
N GLU A 308 1.19 25.58 -6.75
CA GLU A 308 2.23 24.80 -6.06
C GLU A 308 2.56 25.38 -4.68
N LEU A 309 2.67 26.70 -4.54
CA LEU A 309 2.85 27.34 -3.23
C LEU A 309 1.65 27.09 -2.30
N GLY A 310 0.44 27.10 -2.83
CA GLY A 310 -0.78 26.79 -2.10
C GLY A 310 -0.77 25.35 -1.55
N ARG A 311 -0.31 24.38 -2.35
CA ARG A 311 -0.12 22.99 -1.90
C ARG A 311 0.94 22.86 -0.82
N LEU A 312 2.05 23.60 -0.92
CA LEU A 312 3.06 23.63 0.13
C LEU A 312 2.49 24.21 1.43
N ALA A 313 1.73 25.30 1.35
CA ALA A 313 1.07 25.88 2.52
C ALA A 313 0.05 24.92 3.16
N LEU A 314 -0.70 24.14 2.36
CA LEU A 314 -1.55 23.05 2.88
C LEU A 314 -0.72 22.00 3.64
N ALA A 315 0.42 21.56 3.09
CA ALA A 315 1.30 20.61 3.76
C ALA A 315 1.89 21.16 5.08
N GLU A 316 2.20 22.46 5.10
CA GLU A 316 2.71 23.20 6.27
C GLU A 316 1.62 23.57 7.29
N ARG A 317 0.35 23.28 6.97
CA ARG A 317 -0.83 23.62 7.79
C ARG A 317 -1.09 25.13 7.95
N ASP A 318 -0.59 25.92 6.99
CA ASP A 318 -0.89 27.35 6.86
C ASP A 318 -2.10 27.53 5.93
N TRP A 319 -3.29 27.32 6.49
CA TRP A 319 -4.53 27.24 5.74
C TRP A 319 -4.95 28.57 5.13
N GLU A 320 -4.66 29.67 5.81
CA GLU A 320 -4.97 31.03 5.37
C GLU A 320 -4.09 31.42 4.16
N THR A 321 -2.80 31.12 4.21
CA THR A 321 -1.91 31.33 3.05
C THR A 321 -2.31 30.41 1.89
N ALA A 322 -2.61 29.15 2.19
CA ALA A 322 -3.10 28.20 1.18
C ALA A 322 -4.38 28.70 0.49
N GLU A 323 -5.40 29.14 1.25
CA GLU A 323 -6.63 29.70 0.71
C GLU A 323 -6.33 30.85 -0.26
N LYS A 324 -5.52 31.82 0.15
CA LYS A 324 -5.21 33.00 -0.66
C LYS A 324 -4.58 32.62 -2.00
N LEU A 325 -3.56 31.77 -1.96
CA LEU A 325 -2.81 31.33 -3.14
C LEU A 325 -3.66 30.45 -4.07
N LEU A 326 -4.40 29.51 -3.51
CA LEU A 326 -5.25 28.59 -4.29
C LEU A 326 -6.44 29.32 -4.90
N ARG A 327 -7.00 30.33 -4.22
CA ARG A 327 -8.05 31.18 -4.80
C ARG A 327 -7.54 31.97 -6.01
N GLU A 328 -6.31 32.50 -5.94
CA GLU A 328 -5.69 33.15 -7.10
C GLU A 328 -5.46 32.15 -8.25
N ALA A 329 -4.97 30.96 -7.93
CA ALA A 329 -4.74 29.90 -8.91
C ALA A 329 -6.04 29.45 -9.62
N VAL A 330 -7.13 29.28 -8.86
CA VAL A 330 -8.46 28.94 -9.40
C VAL A 330 -9.03 30.09 -10.24
N ALA A 331 -8.87 31.35 -9.80
CA ALA A 331 -9.40 32.50 -10.54
C ALA A 331 -8.73 32.68 -11.91
N LYS A 332 -7.44 32.34 -12.03
CA LYS A 332 -6.69 32.42 -13.30
C LYS A 332 -6.99 31.28 -14.25
N GLN A 333 -7.24 30.08 -13.72
CA GLN A 333 -7.50 28.89 -14.52
C GLN A 333 -8.54 27.97 -13.85
N PRO A 334 -9.83 28.32 -13.90
CA PRO A 334 -10.88 27.56 -13.22
C PRO A 334 -11.07 26.15 -13.79
N GLU A 335 -10.70 25.92 -15.05
CA GLU A 335 -10.80 24.62 -15.71
C GLU A 335 -9.74 23.60 -15.26
N ALA A 336 -8.66 24.06 -14.60
CA ALA A 336 -7.68 23.19 -13.96
C ALA A 336 -8.23 22.71 -12.60
N TYR A 337 -9.13 21.73 -12.66
CA TYR A 337 -9.96 21.26 -11.56
C TYR A 337 -9.19 20.87 -10.29
N GLU A 338 -7.94 20.40 -10.39
CA GLU A 338 -7.12 20.03 -9.24
C GLU A 338 -6.90 21.20 -8.28
N ARG A 339 -6.88 22.43 -8.81
CA ARG A 339 -6.76 23.67 -8.04
C ARG A 339 -8.00 23.93 -7.21
N GLY A 340 -9.18 23.66 -7.77
CA GLY A 340 -10.44 23.76 -7.06
C GLY A 340 -10.52 22.76 -5.91
N TYR A 341 -10.09 21.51 -6.12
CA TYR A 341 -10.06 20.51 -5.03
C TYR A 341 -9.05 20.87 -3.93
N ALA A 342 -7.89 21.42 -4.28
CA ALA A 342 -6.94 21.93 -3.29
C ALA A 342 -7.54 23.10 -2.49
N LEU A 343 -8.23 24.04 -3.15
CA LEU A 343 -8.90 25.15 -2.47
C LEU A 343 -10.06 24.66 -1.57
N ALA A 344 -10.84 23.68 -2.01
CA ALA A 344 -11.86 23.04 -1.19
C ALA A 344 -11.26 22.40 0.07
N SER A 345 -10.10 21.74 -0.07
CA SER A 345 -9.35 21.19 1.06
C SER A 345 -8.92 22.28 2.05
N ALA A 346 -8.50 23.46 1.59
CA ALA A 346 -8.21 24.59 2.47
C ALA A 346 -9.47 25.05 3.22
N TYR A 347 -10.60 25.18 2.53
CA TYR A 347 -11.88 25.54 3.16
C TYR A 347 -12.36 24.52 4.19
N ASP A 348 -12.17 23.23 3.96
CA ASP A 348 -12.53 22.20 4.94
C ASP A 348 -11.72 22.35 6.24
N ARG A 349 -10.41 22.62 6.13
CA ARG A 349 -9.53 22.88 7.29
C ARG A 349 -9.90 24.16 8.03
N LEU A 350 -10.37 25.17 7.30
CA LEU A 350 -10.94 26.41 7.84
C LEU A 350 -12.40 26.26 8.32
N LYS A 351 -12.99 25.06 8.25
CA LYS A 351 -14.38 24.76 8.64
C LYS A 351 -15.43 25.52 7.83
N ARG A 352 -15.11 25.97 6.61
CA ARG A 352 -15.97 26.71 5.67
C ARG A 352 -16.64 25.76 4.68
N ARG A 353 -17.55 24.92 5.18
CA ARG A 353 -18.14 23.80 4.42
C ARG A 353 -18.88 24.20 3.15
N GLU A 354 -19.65 25.28 3.19
CA GLU A 354 -20.39 25.77 2.01
C GLU A 354 -19.44 26.25 0.91
N ASP A 355 -18.33 26.89 1.29
CA ASP A 355 -17.32 27.32 0.33
C ASP A 355 -16.57 26.13 -0.26
N SER A 356 -16.23 25.14 0.56
CA SER A 356 -15.66 23.86 0.12
C SER A 356 -16.58 23.17 -0.90
N LYS A 357 -17.87 23.01 -0.57
CA LYS A 357 -18.85 22.36 -1.45
C LYS A 357 -18.97 23.10 -2.77
N ARG A 358 -19.10 24.44 -2.74
CA ARG A 358 -19.23 25.27 -3.94
C ARG A 358 -18.02 25.15 -4.86
N VAL A 359 -16.80 25.20 -4.31
CA VAL A 359 -15.58 25.10 -5.12
C VAL A 359 -15.35 23.67 -5.64
N ALA A 360 -15.62 22.65 -4.83
CA ALA A 360 -15.55 21.26 -5.29
C ALA A 360 -16.55 20.98 -6.42
N ALA A 361 -17.77 21.50 -6.33
CA ALA A 361 -18.77 21.39 -7.39
C ALA A 361 -18.31 22.08 -8.69
N ALA A 362 -17.76 23.29 -8.59
CA ALA A 362 -17.21 23.99 -9.76
C ALA A 362 -16.02 23.25 -10.40
N ALA A 363 -15.16 22.63 -9.59
CA ALA A 363 -14.07 21.79 -10.08
C ALA A 363 -14.58 20.55 -10.83
N LEU A 364 -15.65 19.92 -10.30
CA LEU A 364 -16.28 18.75 -10.93
C LEU A 364 -16.87 19.04 -12.31
N GLU A 365 -17.31 20.27 -12.59
CA GLU A 365 -17.78 20.66 -13.93
C GLU A 365 -16.69 20.51 -15.01
N HIS A 366 -15.41 20.53 -14.60
CA HIS A 366 -14.26 20.39 -15.48
C HIS A 366 -13.57 19.01 -15.38
N ASP A 367 -13.76 18.26 -14.29
CA ASP A 367 -13.19 16.93 -14.07
C ASP A 367 -14.00 15.83 -14.79
N THR A 368 -13.95 15.85 -16.13
CA THR A 368 -14.72 14.95 -17.01
C THR A 368 -14.22 13.50 -17.06
N LYS A 369 -13.06 13.22 -16.46
CA LYS A 369 -12.40 11.90 -16.48
C LYS A 369 -12.49 11.16 -15.16
N LEU A 370 -13.24 11.68 -14.20
CA LEU A 370 -13.40 11.04 -12.92
C LEU A 370 -14.01 9.64 -13.12
N PRO A 371 -13.42 8.58 -12.54
CA PRO A 371 -13.84 7.20 -12.81
C PRO A 371 -15.16 6.82 -12.10
N PHE A 372 -15.84 7.77 -11.47
CA PHE A 372 -17.07 7.60 -10.71
C PHE A 372 -17.90 8.89 -10.78
N ASP A 373 -19.16 8.80 -10.36
CA ASP A 373 -20.09 9.94 -10.26
C ASP A 373 -19.65 10.91 -9.14
N GLY A 374 -18.87 11.92 -9.53
CA GLY A 374 -18.32 12.92 -8.62
C GLY A 374 -19.38 13.74 -7.88
N PRO A 375 -20.41 14.29 -8.55
CA PRO A 375 -21.52 14.96 -7.88
C PRO A 375 -22.21 14.08 -6.82
N ALA A 376 -22.48 12.81 -7.14
CA ALA A 376 -23.06 11.89 -6.17
C ALA A 376 -22.14 11.68 -4.96
N VAL A 377 -20.83 11.53 -5.16
CA VAL A 377 -19.85 11.37 -4.07
C VAL A 377 -19.69 12.65 -3.23
N LEU A 378 -19.76 13.83 -3.85
CA LEU A 378 -19.71 15.12 -3.16
C LEU A 378 -20.93 15.33 -2.25
N ASP A 379 -22.12 14.93 -2.72
CA ASP A 379 -23.36 15.09 -1.97
C ASP A 379 -23.50 14.14 -0.78
N LEU A 380 -22.69 13.08 -0.70
CA LEU A 380 -22.67 12.18 0.46
C LEU A 380 -22.15 12.88 1.72
N ASP A 381 -20.97 13.50 1.63
CA ASP A 381 -20.41 14.36 2.70
C ASP A 381 -19.21 15.15 2.16
N VAL A 382 -19.35 16.47 2.07
CA VAL A 382 -18.29 17.36 1.57
C VAL A 382 -16.98 17.19 2.34
N ARG A 383 -17.04 16.90 3.65
CA ARG A 383 -15.84 16.79 4.52
C ARG A 383 -14.90 15.67 4.09
N PHE A 384 -15.46 14.63 3.46
CA PHE A 384 -14.72 13.45 3.04
C PHE A 384 -14.53 13.38 1.54
N PHE A 385 -15.04 14.37 0.78
CA PHE A 385 -14.99 14.33 -0.67
C PHE A 385 -13.55 14.26 -1.20
N GLY A 386 -12.63 15.07 -0.68
CA GLY A 386 -11.21 15.02 -1.10
C GLY A 386 -10.59 13.63 -0.89
N ALA A 387 -10.78 13.06 0.31
CA ALA A 387 -10.27 11.72 0.63
C ALA A 387 -10.89 10.63 -0.27
N ARG A 388 -12.21 10.66 -0.47
CA ARG A 388 -12.92 9.73 -1.37
C ARG A 388 -12.49 9.89 -2.81
N ARG A 389 -12.23 11.12 -3.26
CA ARG A 389 -11.81 11.39 -4.62
C ARG A 389 -10.45 10.78 -4.90
N ASP A 390 -9.46 11.11 -4.06
CA ASP A 390 -8.09 10.62 -4.22
C ASP A 390 -8.04 9.09 -4.11
N LEU A 391 -8.80 8.53 -3.17
CA LEU A 391 -8.95 7.10 -3.03
C LEU A 391 -9.64 6.47 -4.24
N GLY A 392 -10.71 7.07 -4.75
CA GLY A 392 -11.46 6.57 -5.90
C GLY A 392 -10.62 6.56 -7.18
N VAL A 393 -9.80 7.60 -7.39
CA VAL A 393 -8.84 7.65 -8.51
C VAL A 393 -7.82 6.52 -8.37
N PHE A 394 -7.19 6.38 -7.20
CA PHE A 394 -6.26 5.29 -6.93
C PHE A 394 -6.90 3.91 -7.17
N LEU A 395 -8.08 3.68 -6.61
CA LEU A 395 -8.76 2.38 -6.72
C LEU A 395 -9.15 2.08 -8.17
N ALA A 396 -9.52 3.09 -8.96
CA ALA A 396 -9.81 2.93 -10.38
C ALA A 396 -8.56 2.58 -11.19
N GLU A 397 -7.44 3.28 -10.94
CA GLU A 397 -6.14 3.00 -11.57
C GLU A 397 -5.65 1.57 -11.29
N HIS A 398 -6.00 1.03 -10.11
CA HIS A 398 -5.59 -0.30 -9.68
C HIS A 398 -6.72 -1.36 -9.70
N LEU A 399 -7.88 -1.06 -10.29
CA LEU A 399 -9.08 -1.89 -10.12
C LEU A 399 -8.89 -3.30 -10.66
N ASP A 400 -8.22 -3.45 -11.80
CA ASP A 400 -7.96 -4.75 -12.40
C ASP A 400 -7.00 -5.59 -11.55
N GLN A 401 -6.00 -4.97 -10.94
CA GLN A 401 -5.11 -5.64 -9.98
C GLN A 401 -5.90 -6.09 -8.74
N ILE A 402 -6.76 -5.22 -8.21
CA ILE A 402 -7.61 -5.51 -7.04
C ILE A 402 -8.58 -6.65 -7.35
N ARG A 403 -9.24 -6.63 -8.51
CA ARG A 403 -10.12 -7.71 -9.00
C ARG A 403 -9.38 -9.01 -9.19
N THR A 404 -8.17 -8.95 -9.74
CA THR A 404 -7.31 -10.12 -9.94
C THR A 404 -6.95 -10.75 -8.60
N GLN A 405 -6.51 -9.95 -7.62
CA GLN A 405 -6.21 -10.42 -6.27
C GLN A 405 -7.46 -11.01 -5.58
N ALA A 406 -8.61 -10.35 -5.69
CA ALA A 406 -9.87 -10.85 -5.12
C ALA A 406 -10.31 -12.17 -5.76
N SER A 407 -10.23 -12.27 -7.09
CA SER A 407 -10.61 -13.47 -7.85
C SER A 407 -9.66 -14.63 -7.56
N GLN A 408 -8.36 -14.35 -7.40
CA GLN A 408 -7.37 -15.33 -6.98
C GLN A 408 -7.76 -15.93 -5.63
N ARG A 409 -8.11 -15.10 -4.65
CA ARG A 409 -8.53 -15.57 -3.32
C ARG A 409 -9.83 -16.36 -3.35
N LEU A 410 -10.82 -15.95 -4.13
CA LEU A 410 -12.08 -16.67 -4.32
C LEU A 410 -11.92 -18.02 -5.03
N ALA A 411 -10.92 -18.16 -5.90
CA ALA A 411 -10.63 -19.42 -6.57
C ALA A 411 -10.00 -20.46 -5.62
N ALA A 412 -9.47 -20.04 -4.47
CA ALA A 412 -8.91 -20.96 -3.49
C ALA A 412 -10.04 -21.77 -2.82
N PRO A 413 -9.86 -23.09 -2.62
CA PRO A 413 -10.84 -23.89 -1.88
C PRO A 413 -11.04 -23.37 -0.45
N THR A 414 -12.29 -23.14 -0.05
CA THR A 414 -12.63 -22.76 1.32
C THR A 414 -12.17 -23.84 2.29
N SER A 415 -11.27 -23.48 3.21
CA SER A 415 -10.66 -24.43 4.17
C SER A 415 -11.15 -24.25 5.62
N SER A 416 -12.10 -23.34 5.87
CA SER A 416 -12.57 -23.07 7.23
C SER A 416 -13.34 -24.27 7.79
N THR A 417 -12.81 -24.84 8.87
CA THR A 417 -13.51 -25.85 9.68
C THR A 417 -14.41 -25.23 10.75
N PHE A 418 -14.44 -23.89 10.86
CA PHE A 418 -15.26 -23.19 11.84
C PHE A 418 -16.68 -22.96 11.31
N ASP A 419 -17.68 -23.33 12.10
CA ASP A 419 -19.07 -22.93 11.87
C ASP A 419 -19.30 -21.53 12.43
N GLN A 420 -19.21 -20.51 11.56
CA GLN A 420 -19.47 -19.10 11.87
C GLN A 420 -18.72 -18.56 13.11
N PRO A 421 -17.37 -18.51 13.06
CA PRO A 421 -16.55 -18.07 14.20
C PRO A 421 -16.83 -16.61 14.56
N ILE A 422 -16.70 -16.27 15.84
CA ILE A 422 -16.78 -14.89 16.33
C ILE A 422 -15.38 -14.47 16.78
N PHE A 423 -14.83 -13.44 16.15
CA PHE A 423 -13.51 -12.87 16.46
C PHE A 423 -13.63 -11.56 17.22
N ILE A 424 -12.82 -11.43 18.26
CA ILE A 424 -12.66 -10.21 19.06
C ILE A 424 -11.17 -10.00 19.32
N TYR A 425 -10.68 -8.76 19.24
CA TYR A 425 -9.25 -8.47 19.31
C TYR A 425 -8.92 -7.38 20.30
N TRP A 426 -7.95 -7.65 21.18
CA TRP A 426 -7.29 -6.64 21.99
C TRP A 426 -5.79 -6.89 21.99
N ALA A 427 -5.01 -5.97 21.41
CA ALA A 427 -3.59 -6.16 21.12
C ALA A 427 -2.78 -6.66 22.33
N GLN A 428 -3.05 -6.09 23.51
CA GLN A 428 -2.36 -6.38 24.76
C GLN A 428 -2.91 -7.60 25.52
N GLY A 429 -3.92 -8.28 24.97
CA GLY A 429 -4.64 -9.37 25.64
C GLY A 429 -5.69 -8.89 26.64
N PHE A 430 -6.80 -9.63 26.75
CA PHE A 430 -7.99 -9.20 27.49
C PHE A 430 -7.80 -9.08 29.01
N ALA A 431 -6.85 -9.82 29.60
CA ALA A 431 -6.52 -9.71 31.02
C ALA A 431 -6.02 -8.29 31.41
N SER A 432 -5.43 -7.55 30.46
CA SER A 432 -4.94 -6.18 30.65
C SER A 432 -5.88 -5.12 30.07
N ALA A 433 -7.04 -5.52 29.53
CA ALA A 433 -7.97 -4.58 28.89
C ALA A 433 -8.71 -3.72 29.92
N PRO A 434 -9.18 -2.51 29.55
CA PRO A 434 -10.00 -1.68 30.42
C PRO A 434 -11.25 -2.43 30.94
N PRO A 435 -11.78 -2.10 32.14
CA PRO A 435 -12.92 -2.81 32.73
C PRO A 435 -14.13 -2.92 31.80
N VAL A 436 -14.45 -1.86 31.05
CA VAL A 436 -15.53 -1.89 30.06
C VAL A 436 -15.30 -2.91 28.93
N VAL A 437 -14.06 -3.08 28.48
CA VAL A 437 -13.71 -4.06 27.43
C VAL A 437 -13.82 -5.48 27.99
N GLN A 438 -13.39 -5.70 29.23
CA GLN A 438 -13.55 -7.00 29.90
C GLN A 438 -15.04 -7.35 30.07
N ALA A 439 -15.87 -6.38 30.44
CA ALA A 439 -17.31 -6.56 30.56
C ALA A 439 -17.99 -6.85 29.20
N CYS A 440 -17.59 -6.15 28.13
CA CYS A 440 -18.04 -6.45 26.78
C CYS A 440 -17.69 -7.88 26.35
N LEU A 441 -16.46 -8.33 26.60
CA LEU A 441 -16.06 -9.71 26.32
C LEU A 441 -16.89 -10.73 27.14
N ALA A 442 -17.11 -10.47 28.43
CA ALA A 442 -17.89 -11.34 29.29
C ALA A 442 -19.33 -11.48 28.79
N ALA A 443 -19.99 -10.37 28.44
CA ALA A 443 -21.34 -10.36 27.87
C ALA A 443 -21.41 -11.10 26.52
N LEU A 444 -20.41 -10.90 25.64
CA LEU A 444 -20.32 -11.60 24.37
C LEU A 444 -20.24 -13.12 24.57
N LYS A 445 -19.35 -13.60 25.47
CA LYS A 445 -19.16 -15.02 25.77
C LYS A 445 -20.35 -15.67 26.46
N ALA A 446 -21.07 -14.93 27.29
CA ALA A 446 -22.27 -15.44 27.97
C ALA A 446 -23.36 -15.86 26.96
N HIS A 447 -23.47 -15.16 25.84
CA HIS A 447 -24.50 -15.39 24.82
C HIS A 447 -24.02 -16.16 23.60
N ASN A 448 -22.69 -16.33 23.44
CA ASN A 448 -22.10 -16.90 22.24
C ASN A 448 -20.95 -17.86 22.62
N PRO A 449 -21.14 -19.19 22.52
CA PRO A 449 -20.05 -20.13 22.71
C PRO A 449 -19.04 -20.03 21.56
N GLY A 450 -17.76 -20.29 21.85
CA GLY A 450 -16.72 -20.36 20.80
C GLY A 450 -16.16 -19.02 20.32
N VAL A 451 -16.23 -17.96 21.12
CA VAL A 451 -15.57 -16.68 20.80
C VAL A 451 -14.05 -16.86 20.77
N HIS A 452 -13.43 -16.38 19.70
CA HIS A 452 -11.98 -16.37 19.48
C HIS A 452 -11.37 -15.05 19.96
N GLU A 453 -10.69 -15.13 21.11
CA GLU A 453 -10.00 -14.01 21.75
C GLU A 453 -8.59 -13.83 21.15
N LEU A 454 -8.41 -12.75 20.40
CA LEU A 454 -7.17 -12.46 19.68
C LEU A 454 -6.34 -11.36 20.35
N SER A 455 -5.03 -11.49 20.25
CA SER A 455 -4.02 -10.54 20.72
C SER A 455 -2.77 -10.61 19.85
N ASP A 456 -1.80 -9.72 20.06
CA ASP A 456 -0.52 -9.76 19.35
C ASP A 456 0.23 -11.08 19.55
N ALA A 457 -0.01 -11.77 20.68
CA ALA A 457 0.67 -13.02 21.01
C ALA A 457 0.16 -14.24 20.23
N ASN A 458 -1.06 -14.21 19.69
CA ASN A 458 -1.68 -15.38 19.07
C ASN A 458 -2.24 -15.14 17.66
N VAL A 459 -2.35 -13.89 17.19
CA VAL A 459 -2.97 -13.57 15.90
C VAL A 459 -2.26 -14.21 14.70
N SER A 460 -0.95 -14.43 14.79
CA SER A 460 -0.15 -15.10 13.75
C SER A 460 -0.54 -16.56 13.54
N ALA A 461 -1.19 -17.20 14.51
CA ALA A 461 -1.74 -18.55 14.31
C ALA A 461 -2.99 -18.57 13.42
N TYR A 462 -3.63 -17.41 13.22
CA TYR A 462 -4.86 -17.28 12.45
C TYR A 462 -4.61 -16.76 11.04
N VAL A 463 -3.84 -15.67 10.91
CA VAL A 463 -3.58 -15.00 9.63
C VAL A 463 -2.13 -14.57 9.54
N ASP A 464 -1.56 -14.66 8.33
CA ASP A 464 -0.25 -14.09 8.02
C ASP A 464 -0.43 -12.60 7.70
N VAL A 465 0.31 -11.76 8.43
CA VAL A 465 0.44 -10.33 8.13
C VAL A 465 1.92 -10.06 7.90
N PRO A 466 2.33 -9.55 6.73
CA PRO A 466 3.72 -9.19 6.47
C PRO A 466 4.26 -8.28 7.59
N SER A 467 5.42 -8.60 8.14
CA SER A 467 5.98 -7.91 9.31
C SER A 467 6.23 -6.42 9.03
N ASP A 468 6.69 -6.12 7.82
CA ASP A 468 6.88 -4.75 7.32
C ASP A 468 5.57 -3.96 7.27
N LEU A 469 4.47 -4.59 6.85
CA LEU A 469 3.15 -3.97 6.92
C LEU A 469 2.69 -3.81 8.36
N ARG A 470 2.91 -4.82 9.20
CA ARG A 470 2.55 -4.79 10.63
C ARG A 470 3.24 -3.65 11.37
N ASP A 471 4.52 -3.42 11.10
CA ASP A 471 5.34 -2.40 11.77
C ASP A 471 4.96 -0.96 11.36
N ARG A 472 4.34 -0.79 10.19
CA ARG A 472 3.87 0.52 9.67
C ARG A 472 2.51 0.94 10.24
N LEU A 473 1.76 0.00 10.82
CA LEU A 473 0.39 0.24 11.28
C LEU A 473 0.35 0.38 12.80
N ASP A 474 -0.32 1.44 13.28
CA ASP A 474 -0.70 1.46 14.69
C ASP A 474 -1.76 0.40 14.98
N ARG A 475 -2.05 0.18 16.27
CA ARG A 475 -2.98 -0.86 16.73
C ARG A 475 -4.41 -0.72 16.18
N ALA A 476 -4.88 0.51 15.95
CA ALA A 476 -6.23 0.74 15.43
C ALA A 476 -6.27 0.38 13.94
N ARG A 477 -5.31 0.86 13.15
CA ARG A 477 -5.24 0.56 11.71
C ARG A 477 -4.95 -0.92 11.45
N PHE A 478 -4.10 -1.54 12.28
CA PHE A 478 -3.90 -2.99 12.23
C PHE A 478 -5.21 -3.74 12.50
N SER A 479 -6.02 -3.31 13.46
CA SER A 479 -7.31 -3.92 13.75
C SER A 479 -8.32 -3.77 12.61
N ASP A 480 -8.29 -2.64 11.88
CA ASP A 480 -9.09 -2.46 10.66
C ASP A 480 -8.69 -3.42 9.55
N LEU A 481 -7.39 -3.68 9.38
CA LEU A 481 -6.92 -4.68 8.42
C LEU A 481 -7.26 -6.11 8.88
N LEU A 482 -6.97 -6.43 10.14
CA LEU A 482 -7.10 -7.76 10.71
C LEU A 482 -8.52 -8.34 10.55
N ARG A 483 -9.56 -7.53 10.74
CA ARG A 483 -10.94 -8.01 10.63
C ARG A 483 -11.27 -8.49 9.22
N MET A 484 -10.74 -7.84 8.19
CA MET A 484 -10.92 -8.30 6.82
C MET A 484 -10.15 -9.58 6.56
N LEU A 485 -8.91 -9.70 7.05
CA LEU A 485 -8.10 -10.91 6.88
C LEU A 485 -8.75 -12.14 7.53
N LEU A 486 -9.32 -11.99 8.73
CA LEU A 486 -10.00 -13.07 9.44
C LEU A 486 -11.29 -13.48 8.74
N LEU A 487 -12.15 -12.50 8.42
CA LEU A 487 -13.44 -12.78 7.79
C LEU A 487 -13.26 -13.32 6.36
N GLU A 488 -12.20 -12.91 5.65
CA GLU A 488 -11.92 -13.43 4.31
C GLU A 488 -11.54 -14.90 4.39
N LYS A 489 -10.68 -15.26 5.35
CA LYS A 489 -10.19 -16.63 5.50
C LYS A 489 -11.23 -17.57 6.11
N PHE A 490 -11.97 -17.12 7.12
CA PHE A 490 -12.81 -17.99 7.94
C PHE A 490 -14.30 -17.72 7.81
N GLY A 491 -14.71 -16.61 7.20
CA GLY A 491 -16.05 -16.07 7.37
C GLY A 491 -16.33 -15.70 8.82
N GLY A 492 -17.61 -15.70 9.19
CA GLY A 492 -18.05 -15.49 10.57
C GLY A 492 -18.31 -14.03 10.89
N VAL A 493 -17.96 -13.62 12.11
CA VAL A 493 -18.30 -12.32 12.69
C VAL A 493 -17.07 -11.69 13.32
N TRP A 494 -16.88 -10.40 13.04
CA TRP A 494 -15.97 -9.53 13.78
C TRP A 494 -16.77 -8.64 14.72
N VAL A 495 -16.35 -8.58 15.98
CA VAL A 495 -16.92 -7.71 17.00
C VAL A 495 -15.81 -6.85 17.60
N GLU A 496 -15.94 -5.52 17.53
CA GLU A 496 -14.97 -4.63 18.19
C GLU A 496 -14.99 -4.83 19.72
N ALA A 497 -13.82 -4.77 20.36
CA ALA A 497 -13.63 -5.12 21.77
C ALA A 497 -14.48 -4.32 22.76
N SER A 498 -14.89 -3.10 22.40
CA SER A 498 -15.78 -2.28 23.22
C SER A 498 -17.25 -2.35 22.78
N CYS A 499 -17.67 -3.47 22.18
CA CYS A 499 -19.05 -3.71 21.79
C CYS A 499 -19.75 -4.57 22.84
N TYR A 500 -20.84 -4.04 23.43
CA TYR A 500 -21.68 -4.76 24.36
C TYR A 500 -22.76 -5.53 23.59
N VAL A 501 -22.82 -6.84 23.80
CA VAL A 501 -23.76 -7.76 23.16
C VAL A 501 -24.57 -8.45 24.25
N SER A 502 -25.86 -8.21 24.27
CA SER A 502 -26.79 -8.67 25.32
C SER A 502 -27.68 -9.83 24.89
N GLU A 503 -27.44 -10.41 23.70
CA GLU A 503 -28.21 -11.53 23.18
C GLU A 503 -27.37 -12.38 22.19
N PRO A 504 -27.78 -13.62 21.87
CA PRO A 504 -27.05 -14.48 20.94
C PRO A 504 -26.99 -13.87 19.54
N LEU A 505 -25.80 -13.82 18.92
CA LEU A 505 -25.62 -13.20 17.60
C LEU A 505 -26.12 -14.09 16.46
N ARG A 506 -26.04 -15.42 16.61
CA ARG A 506 -26.28 -16.39 15.51
C ARG A 506 -27.57 -16.10 14.72
N PRO A 507 -28.76 -15.93 15.35
CA PRO A 507 -30.00 -15.67 14.60
C PRO A 507 -29.97 -14.36 13.80
N HIS A 508 -29.33 -13.31 14.33
CA HIS A 508 -29.22 -12.03 13.64
C HIS A 508 -28.29 -12.12 12.43
N ILE A 509 -27.21 -12.88 12.55
CA ILE A 509 -26.22 -13.06 11.49
C ILE A 509 -26.75 -13.98 10.40
N ASP A 510 -27.41 -15.09 10.75
CA ASP A 510 -28.08 -15.96 9.78
C ASP A 510 -29.09 -15.15 8.95
N ALA A 511 -29.90 -14.32 9.62
CA ALA A 511 -30.84 -13.44 8.95
C ALA A 511 -30.17 -12.31 8.15
N ALA A 512 -28.98 -11.85 8.53
CA ALA A 512 -28.24 -10.82 7.80
C ALA A 512 -27.55 -11.37 6.54
N LEU A 513 -27.05 -12.60 6.59
CA LEU A 513 -26.35 -13.28 5.51
C LEU A 513 -27.25 -14.18 4.65
N ALA A 514 -28.57 -14.20 4.92
CA ALA A 514 -29.53 -15.04 4.19
C ALA A 514 -29.59 -14.71 2.69
N GLN A 515 -29.44 -13.44 2.30
CA GLN A 515 -29.54 -12.98 0.91
C GLN A 515 -28.22 -12.41 0.36
N GLY A 516 -27.27 -12.07 1.23
CA GLY A 516 -26.02 -11.40 0.84
C GLY A 516 -24.80 -12.06 1.47
N GLY A 517 -23.64 -11.87 0.81
CA GLY A 517 -22.38 -12.45 1.26
C GLY A 517 -21.75 -11.75 2.46
N ALA A 518 -22.17 -10.54 2.80
CA ALA A 518 -21.62 -9.75 3.90
C ALA A 518 -22.67 -8.89 4.61
N PHE A 519 -22.33 -8.46 5.82
CA PHE A 519 -23.11 -7.55 6.64
C PHE A 519 -22.20 -6.53 7.33
N ALA A 520 -22.64 -5.28 7.31
CA ALA A 520 -22.13 -4.19 8.12
C ALA A 520 -23.30 -3.27 8.45
N PHE A 521 -23.32 -2.68 9.66
CA PHE A 521 -24.22 -1.55 9.92
C PHE A 521 -23.86 -0.39 8.98
N ASN A 522 -24.85 0.37 8.52
CA ASN A 522 -24.62 1.48 7.60
C ASN A 522 -25.35 2.77 8.00
N TYR A 523 -24.77 3.92 7.69
CA TYR A 523 -25.37 5.22 7.95
C TYR A 523 -26.32 5.59 6.81
N THR A 524 -25.80 5.61 5.58
CA THR A 524 -26.49 5.99 4.35
C THR A 524 -25.83 5.30 3.17
N GLY A 525 -26.62 4.71 2.26
CA GLY A 525 -26.06 4.05 1.06
C GLY A 525 -24.94 3.04 1.40
N PRO A 526 -23.76 3.14 0.75
CA PRO A 526 -22.59 2.30 1.01
C PRO A 526 -21.70 2.79 2.16
N PHE A 527 -22.03 3.89 2.84
CA PHE A 527 -21.27 4.36 3.98
C PHE A 527 -21.56 3.49 5.22
N ILE A 528 -20.73 2.47 5.39
CA ILE A 528 -20.83 1.47 6.46
C ILE A 528 -20.23 1.98 7.77
N SER A 529 -20.30 1.18 8.82
CA SER A 529 -19.44 1.25 9.99
C SER A 529 -18.76 -0.10 10.17
N ASN A 530 -17.44 -0.11 10.32
CA ASN A 530 -16.66 -1.35 10.25
C ASN A 530 -16.35 -2.00 11.61
N TRP A 531 -16.94 -1.51 12.72
CA TRP A 531 -16.72 -2.03 14.07
C TRP A 531 -17.44 -3.36 14.34
N PHE A 532 -18.45 -3.69 13.52
CA PHE A 532 -19.13 -4.98 13.52
C PHE A 532 -19.34 -5.40 12.08
N LEU A 533 -18.77 -6.55 11.71
CA LEU A 533 -18.83 -7.10 10.37
C LEU A 533 -19.20 -8.57 10.45
N ALA A 534 -19.95 -9.07 9.48
CA ALA A 534 -20.09 -10.50 9.27
C ALA A 534 -19.97 -10.81 7.78
N ALA A 535 -19.43 -11.97 7.45
CA ALA A 535 -19.29 -12.37 6.07
C ALA A 535 -19.23 -13.88 5.91
N ARG A 536 -19.64 -14.33 4.73
CA ARG A 536 -19.29 -15.65 4.24
C ARG A 536 -17.85 -15.64 3.70
N PRO A 537 -17.11 -16.75 3.80
CA PRO A 537 -15.74 -16.83 3.29
C PRO A 537 -15.67 -16.66 1.76
N ASP A 538 -16.77 -16.86 1.03
CA ASP A 538 -16.87 -16.66 -0.42
C ASP A 538 -17.43 -15.28 -0.83
N SER A 539 -17.50 -14.32 0.11
CA SER A 539 -18.03 -12.98 -0.16
C SER A 539 -17.12 -12.13 -1.06
N TYR A 540 -17.50 -11.92 -2.31
CA TYR A 540 -16.73 -11.08 -3.23
C TYR A 540 -16.55 -9.65 -2.70
N LEU A 541 -17.56 -9.10 -2.01
CA LEU A 541 -17.45 -7.81 -1.32
C LEU A 541 -16.23 -7.76 -0.39
N LEU A 542 -16.07 -8.78 0.44
CA LEU A 542 -14.98 -8.83 1.41
C LEU A 542 -13.63 -9.04 0.73
N HIS A 543 -13.56 -9.92 -0.27
CA HIS A 543 -12.33 -10.20 -1.03
C HIS A 543 -11.83 -8.96 -1.78
N LEU A 544 -12.73 -8.22 -2.43
CA LEU A 544 -12.39 -6.98 -3.14
C LEU A 544 -11.98 -5.87 -2.16
N TRP A 545 -12.71 -5.72 -1.06
CA TRP A 545 -12.41 -4.73 -0.02
C TRP A 545 -11.05 -4.96 0.63
N ARG A 546 -10.73 -6.22 0.97
CA ARG A 546 -9.44 -6.63 1.50
C ARG A 546 -8.31 -6.32 0.52
N ALA A 547 -8.45 -6.72 -0.75
CA ALA A 547 -7.43 -6.51 -1.78
C ALA A 547 -7.12 -5.01 -1.96
N ALA A 548 -8.16 -4.18 -2.05
CA ALA A 548 -8.04 -2.74 -2.13
C ALA A 548 -7.30 -2.13 -0.93
N ALA A 549 -7.64 -2.59 0.29
CA ALA A 549 -7.03 -2.06 1.50
C ALA A 549 -5.55 -2.45 1.64
N LEU A 550 -5.19 -3.69 1.32
CA LEU A 550 -3.80 -4.12 1.31
C LEU A 550 -2.99 -3.33 0.29
N LEU A 551 -3.51 -3.19 -0.94
CA LEU A 551 -2.81 -2.48 -2.00
C LEU A 551 -2.60 -1.00 -1.67
N TRP A 552 -3.57 -0.36 -1.03
CA TRP A 552 -3.42 1.02 -0.53
C TRP A 552 -2.24 1.14 0.45
N TRP A 553 -2.18 0.28 1.46
CA TRP A 553 -1.09 0.33 2.44
C TRP A 553 0.28 -0.05 1.86
N GLU A 554 0.31 -0.96 0.89
CA GLU A 554 1.53 -1.36 0.20
C GLU A 554 2.10 -0.23 -0.64
N LEU A 555 1.28 0.40 -1.49
CA LEU A 555 1.74 1.40 -2.45
C LEU A 555 1.82 2.82 -1.86
N ARG A 556 0.83 3.22 -1.05
CA ARG A 556 0.74 4.59 -0.51
C ARG A 556 1.26 4.65 0.92
N GLY A 557 0.92 3.66 1.74
CA GLY A 557 1.44 3.60 3.10
C GLY A 557 0.98 4.72 4.04
N GLU A 558 -0.06 5.45 3.65
CA GLU A 558 -0.47 6.69 4.30
C GLU A 558 -1.92 6.59 4.77
N LEU A 559 -2.22 7.34 5.83
CA LEU A 559 -3.58 7.54 6.31
C LEU A 559 -4.10 8.88 5.79
N ILE A 560 -4.94 8.84 4.77
CA ILE A 560 -5.60 10.05 4.23
C ILE A 560 -6.72 10.58 5.12
N ASP A 561 -7.42 9.69 5.84
CA ASP A 561 -8.51 10.01 6.75
C ASP A 561 -8.74 8.84 7.72
N ASP A 562 -9.23 9.12 8.95
CA ASP A 562 -9.48 8.09 9.97
C ASP A 562 -10.56 7.07 9.54
N PHE A 563 -11.43 7.43 8.58
CA PHE A 563 -12.42 6.52 8.01
C PHE A 563 -11.94 5.81 6.73
N LEU A 564 -10.63 5.73 6.47
CA LEU A 564 -10.04 5.11 5.27
C LEU A 564 -10.78 3.84 4.80
N HIS A 565 -10.97 2.85 5.67
CA HIS A 565 -11.63 1.59 5.29
C HIS A 565 -13.10 1.74 4.91
N HIS A 566 -13.79 2.74 5.47
CA HIS A 566 -15.17 3.07 5.10
C HIS A 566 -15.20 3.68 3.70
N HIS A 567 -14.27 4.60 3.43
CA HIS A 567 -14.12 5.21 2.11
C HIS A 567 -13.73 4.18 1.05
N ILE A 568 -12.88 3.19 1.36
CA ILE A 568 -12.55 2.11 0.40
C ILE A 568 -13.82 1.36 0.02
N PHE A 569 -14.62 0.96 1.01
CA PHE A 569 -15.87 0.24 0.75
C PHE A 569 -16.83 1.06 -0.13
N GLU A 570 -16.98 2.35 0.20
CA GLU A 570 -17.82 3.29 -0.55
C GLU A 570 -17.33 3.49 -1.98
N MET A 571 -16.02 3.69 -2.18
CA MET A 571 -15.46 3.86 -3.52
C MET A 571 -15.51 2.58 -4.36
N LEU A 572 -15.30 1.40 -3.78
CA LEU A 572 -15.51 0.13 -4.49
C LEU A 572 -16.97 -0.04 -4.92
N HIS A 573 -17.94 0.39 -4.11
CA HIS A 573 -19.34 0.44 -4.51
C HIS A 573 -19.58 1.37 -5.71
N HIS A 574 -18.82 2.46 -5.85
CA HIS A 574 -18.94 3.35 -7.01
C HIS A 574 -18.25 2.78 -8.27
N LEU A 575 -17.14 2.07 -8.10
CA LEU A 575 -16.24 1.65 -9.18
C LEU A 575 -16.50 0.24 -9.73
N ASP A 576 -17.09 -0.66 -8.94
CA ASP A 576 -17.26 -2.07 -9.30
C ASP A 576 -18.73 -2.51 -9.31
N ASP A 577 -19.24 -2.86 -10.49
CA ASP A 577 -20.66 -3.20 -10.67
C ASP A 577 -21.08 -4.47 -9.96
N ARG A 578 -20.21 -5.47 -9.89
CA ARG A 578 -20.47 -6.70 -9.14
C ARG A 578 -20.57 -6.39 -7.65
N PHE A 579 -19.62 -5.61 -7.12
CA PHE A 579 -19.63 -5.16 -5.74
C PHE A 579 -20.91 -4.39 -5.42
N ARG A 580 -21.28 -3.43 -6.26
CA ARG A 580 -22.51 -2.65 -6.13
C ARG A 580 -23.75 -3.54 -6.07
N THR A 581 -23.84 -4.50 -6.98
CA THR A 581 -24.97 -5.43 -7.12
C THR A 581 -25.09 -6.38 -5.93
N GLU A 582 -23.98 -7.01 -5.52
CA GLU A 582 -23.97 -7.90 -4.35
C GLU A 582 -24.25 -7.13 -3.05
N TRP A 583 -23.72 -5.91 -2.92
CA TRP A 583 -24.02 -5.07 -1.76
C TRP A 583 -25.50 -4.71 -1.72
N ALA A 584 -26.16 -4.43 -2.85
CA ALA A 584 -27.58 -4.12 -2.90
C ALA A 584 -28.49 -5.25 -2.37
N GLN A 585 -28.04 -6.50 -2.42
CA GLN A 585 -28.75 -7.67 -1.90
C GLN A 585 -28.55 -7.86 -0.38
N CYS A 586 -27.52 -7.25 0.20
CA CYS A 586 -27.21 -7.41 1.61
C CYS A 586 -28.22 -6.67 2.50
N ARG A 587 -28.56 -7.26 3.65
CA ARG A 587 -29.47 -6.65 4.63
C ARG A 587 -28.91 -5.31 5.12
N ARG A 588 -29.76 -4.28 5.16
CA ARG A 588 -29.40 -2.94 5.66
C ARG A 588 -29.97 -2.70 7.05
N ILE A 589 -29.09 -2.41 8.01
CA ILE A 589 -29.47 -2.01 9.36
C ILE A 589 -28.70 -0.74 9.70
N ASN A 590 -29.44 0.29 10.15
CA ASN A 590 -28.86 1.59 10.41
C ASN A 590 -27.83 1.52 11.55
N ALA A 591 -26.73 2.27 11.44
CA ALA A 591 -25.69 2.33 12.46
C ALA A 591 -26.04 3.20 13.68
N LYS A 592 -27.10 4.02 13.64
CA LYS A 592 -27.49 4.91 14.75
C LYS A 592 -28.01 4.15 15.99
N PRO A 593 -28.96 3.19 15.90
CA PRO A 593 -29.43 2.48 17.10
C PRO A 593 -28.32 1.77 17.89
N PRO A 594 -27.34 1.08 17.25
CA PRO A 594 -26.16 0.56 17.96
C PRO A 594 -25.35 1.58 18.76
N HIS A 595 -25.42 2.87 18.43
CA HIS A 595 -24.72 3.95 19.14
C HIS A 595 -25.56 4.59 20.25
N ALA A 596 -26.83 4.21 20.44
CA ALA A 596 -27.69 4.81 21.46
C ALA A 596 -27.12 4.64 22.87
N LEU A 597 -26.66 3.43 23.22
CA LEU A 597 -26.02 3.16 24.51
C LEU A 597 -24.75 3.98 24.70
N GLN A 598 -23.98 4.22 23.64
CA GLN A 598 -22.78 5.06 23.67
C GLN A 598 -23.07 6.50 24.10
N GLY A 599 -24.23 7.02 23.69
CA GLY A 599 -24.67 8.38 23.97
C GLY A 599 -25.05 8.59 25.43
N VAL A 600 -25.62 7.57 26.06
CA VAL A 600 -26.13 7.63 27.45
C VAL A 600 -25.27 6.90 28.47
N MET A 601 -24.13 6.30 28.07
CA MET A 601 -23.35 5.40 28.94
C MET A 601 -22.91 6.00 30.30
N PHE A 602 -22.85 7.33 30.42
CA PHE A 602 -22.50 8.04 31.67
C PHE A 602 -23.71 8.55 32.45
N GLU A 603 -24.90 8.47 31.90
CA GLU A 603 -26.14 8.86 32.57
C GLU A 603 -26.60 7.79 33.56
N PRO A 604 -27.39 8.17 34.60
CA PRO A 604 -28.01 7.21 35.51
C PRO A 604 -28.79 6.13 34.77
N TYR A 605 -28.70 4.89 35.23
CA TYR A 605 -29.40 3.76 34.65
C TYR A 605 -30.92 3.89 34.82
N GLU A 606 -31.63 3.92 33.68
CA GLU A 606 -33.08 3.85 33.61
C GLU A 606 -33.52 2.55 32.89
N PRO A 607 -34.26 1.64 33.55
CA PRO A 607 -34.64 0.33 32.99
C PRO A 607 -35.40 0.39 31.67
N ASP A 608 -36.41 1.26 31.56
CA ASP A 608 -37.26 1.34 30.36
C ASP A 608 -36.48 1.86 29.14
N MET A 609 -35.58 2.81 29.38
CA MET A 609 -34.64 3.31 28.37
C MET A 609 -33.64 2.22 27.97
N PHE A 610 -33.12 1.45 28.93
CA PHE A 610 -32.23 0.34 28.62
C PHE A 610 -32.91 -0.70 27.71
N GLN A 611 -34.14 -1.09 28.04
CA GLN A 611 -34.91 -2.04 27.25
C GLN A 611 -35.16 -1.50 25.84
N THR A 612 -35.52 -0.23 25.71
CA THR A 612 -35.70 0.44 24.41
C THR A 612 -34.41 0.40 23.58
N ILE A 613 -33.26 0.69 24.19
CA ILE A 613 -31.94 0.62 23.53
C ILE A 613 -31.64 -0.80 23.07
N ARG A 614 -31.90 -1.80 23.93
CA ARG A 614 -31.65 -3.23 23.67
C ARG A 614 -32.50 -3.76 22.51
N GLU A 615 -33.78 -3.39 22.47
CA GLU A 615 -34.69 -3.75 21.37
C GLU A 615 -34.31 -3.08 20.03
N GLY A 616 -33.63 -1.93 20.09
CA GLY A 616 -33.22 -1.18 18.90
C GLY A 616 -32.02 -1.78 18.14
N ALA A 617 -31.18 -2.59 18.78
CA ALA A 617 -30.01 -3.22 18.16
C ALA A 617 -29.51 -4.43 18.96
N PHE A 618 -29.05 -5.48 18.26
CA PHE A 618 -28.48 -6.68 18.90
C PHE A 618 -27.03 -6.51 19.38
N ALA A 619 -26.39 -5.40 19.01
CA ALA A 619 -25.00 -5.07 19.35
C ALA A 619 -24.89 -3.56 19.60
N HIS A 620 -24.20 -3.19 20.68
CA HIS A 620 -24.13 -1.81 21.15
C HIS A 620 -22.68 -1.34 21.23
N LYS A 621 -22.32 -0.35 20.41
CA LYS A 621 -20.97 0.21 20.38
C LYS A 621 -20.76 1.12 21.59
N LEU A 622 -19.74 0.88 22.41
CA LEU A 622 -19.33 1.74 23.53
C LEU A 622 -18.04 2.51 23.23
N ARG A 623 -17.62 3.35 24.18
CA ARG A 623 -16.29 3.99 24.24
C ARG A 623 -15.50 3.44 25.41
N TYR A 624 -14.22 3.12 25.21
CA TYR A 624 -13.36 2.69 26.31
C TYR A 624 -12.43 3.80 26.82
N ARG A 625 -12.22 4.88 26.04
CA ARG A 625 -11.45 6.04 26.46
C ARG A 625 -12.40 7.12 26.96
N TYR A 626 -12.33 7.40 28.25
CA TYR A 626 -13.08 8.46 28.92
C TYR A 626 -12.33 8.90 30.18
N PRO A 627 -12.47 10.16 30.63
CA PRO A 627 -11.96 10.60 31.93
C PRO A 627 -12.71 9.90 33.07
N ASP A 628 -12.00 9.52 34.14
CA ASP A 628 -12.58 8.88 35.32
C ASP A 628 -13.69 9.73 35.97
N SER A 629 -13.60 11.06 35.85
CA SER A 629 -14.60 12.01 36.35
C SER A 629 -15.97 11.89 35.68
N GLN A 630 -16.08 11.20 34.54
CA GLN A 630 -17.35 10.96 33.86
C GLN A 630 -18.07 9.70 34.37
N LEU A 631 -17.37 8.79 35.06
CA LEU A 631 -17.95 7.54 35.55
C LEU A 631 -18.71 7.78 36.87
N ARG A 632 -20.03 7.57 36.85
CA ARG A 632 -20.89 7.63 38.03
C ARG A 632 -21.27 6.22 38.47
N SER A 633 -21.38 5.97 39.78
CA SER A 633 -21.63 4.63 40.31
C SER A 633 -22.90 3.98 39.78
N GLU A 634 -23.96 4.77 39.54
CA GLU A 634 -25.23 4.28 39.02
C GLU A 634 -25.41 4.53 37.53
N SER A 635 -24.33 4.81 36.79
CA SER A 635 -24.46 4.95 35.33
C SER A 635 -24.64 3.61 34.63
N TYR A 636 -25.19 3.63 33.42
CA TYR A 636 -25.24 2.46 32.52
C TYR A 636 -23.88 1.76 32.45
N LEU A 637 -22.80 2.52 32.22
CA LEU A 637 -21.44 1.97 32.10
C LEU A 637 -20.95 1.29 33.39
N ALA A 638 -21.21 1.89 34.55
CA ALA A 638 -20.80 1.29 35.82
C ALA A 638 -21.53 -0.04 36.06
N ARG A 639 -22.82 -0.11 35.70
CA ARG A 639 -23.60 -1.36 35.78
C ARG A 639 -23.14 -2.43 34.79
N ILE A 640 -22.80 -2.05 33.55
CA ILE A 640 -22.16 -2.94 32.58
C ILE A 640 -20.87 -3.53 33.17
N ILE A 641 -20.01 -2.70 33.76
CA ILE A 641 -18.73 -3.12 34.34
C ILE A 641 -18.94 -4.08 35.52
N ARG A 642 -19.97 -3.85 36.35
CA ARG A 642 -20.31 -4.74 37.46
C ARG A 642 -21.00 -6.04 37.03
N GLY A 643 -21.61 -6.06 35.84
CA GLY A 643 -22.41 -7.17 35.36
C GLY A 643 -23.76 -7.30 36.07
N ASP A 644 -24.32 -6.19 36.55
CA ASP A 644 -25.61 -6.15 37.26
C ASP A 644 -26.74 -5.51 36.43
N LEU A 645 -26.55 -5.38 35.12
CA LEU A 645 -27.64 -5.11 34.18
C LEU A 645 -28.48 -6.38 33.97
N PRO A 646 -29.81 -6.23 33.85
CA PRO A 646 -30.74 -7.35 33.66
C PRO A 646 -30.58 -8.04 32.29
#